data_AF-A0A8I2AJM1-F1
#
_entry.id   AF-A0A8I2AJM1-F1
#
_cell.length_a   1.000
_cell.length_b   1.000
_cell.length_c   1.000
_cell.angle_alpha   90.00
_cell.angle_beta   90.00
_cell.angle_gamma   90.00
#
_symmetry.space_group_name_H-M   'P 1'
#
loop_
_entity.id
_entity.type
_entity.pdbx_description
1 polymer ?
#
loop_
_entity_poly.entity_id
_entity_poly.type
_entity_poly.pdbx_seq_one_letter_code
_entity_poly.pdbx_strand_id
1 'polypeptide(L)'
;MSLDSIDIYVNKTLMLDNVKFREASEFIQGPSGIPLLIEICPGNSINSESAFYSTAVMFSQGKTYIAIAQGIIDGNGYHPWQPFELQIIDYGRETSNTPGQTDVLFFGGSTDAPAFDIIETTSLGLLSDDLTYGQFDGYKELTPANYVLEIKDSTSGTRYFRLQFDLTTYSGQAFVLMASGFLVPGLNNNGENLGFYIVSANGGMGVSLPQIPDPMASIQIVHLCADRALDSMDVWIGNKKFGADLPFGNSLPFIEILAEKNQVIAIQPAGSTSPDNPLVSLSYTFHDRQKYILMLTGITSETGYTPAPALQIYPFDSARIEANSPNATDMLVFHGSTDAPTIELYETGIGLGLLVENLEYGNFASEGYLSLTTADYVIEVRNKPGNEVLYTYSLPLSALGLQGEALSLCVAGFVNPTNNSNGPAFGLYLSGKNGGALFELPIYIPPTTSFVQFIHNIADTSAQSLDIWMNNQMLLDNHLFQKASPYLEVPANQNLTFSVLPQTSISPDNPLTSLNLTLESGKHYIILLDGIASSSGYSPLTPVSMEIFANARTIALNNTKIDVLFHHGSIDAPEYSVFDFSMNSIFEGLSYTMYSSYTEVNSTDQGWHLISGNGILKSYQVPLNTLQHTGKAVLAIVSGFYHPENNSNGQALGLYLIPAEGGAYIPLLDVTGTSEIQNDDNIKIYPNPAYDFIEVSVNNLAGPMILELYSLEGKKIWSKNWHIAFAAKEKFDVSELPWGMYFVRIITDNSVTIKKLQITK
;
A
#
# COMPACT_ATOMS: atom_id res chain seq x y z
N MET A 1 -29.69 52.20 -15.44
CA MET A 1 -28.36 52.56 -16.02
C MET A 1 -27.31 52.09 -15.01
N SER A 2 -26.42 51.16 -15.34
CA SER A 2 -25.31 50.84 -14.43
C SER A 2 -24.29 51.98 -14.51
N LEU A 3 -23.84 52.46 -13.35
CA LEU A 3 -22.73 53.41 -13.28
C LEU A 3 -21.48 52.63 -12.91
N ASP A 4 -20.47 52.64 -13.79
CA ASP A 4 -19.18 52.01 -13.53
C ASP A 4 -18.30 52.88 -12.61
N SER A 5 -18.56 54.20 -12.62
CA SER A 5 -17.94 55.22 -11.77
C SER A 5 -18.84 56.44 -11.63
N ILE A 6 -18.52 57.31 -10.66
CA ILE A 6 -19.18 58.59 -10.42
C ILE A 6 -18.16 59.73 -10.38
N ASP A 7 -18.61 60.91 -10.81
CA ASP A 7 -17.87 62.16 -10.63
C ASP A 7 -18.54 63.00 -9.53
N ILE A 8 -17.74 63.62 -8.68
CA ILE A 8 -18.21 64.40 -7.54
C ILE A 8 -17.83 65.86 -7.76
N TYR A 9 -18.85 66.71 -7.88
CA TYR A 9 -18.67 68.16 -8.00
C TYR A 9 -19.06 68.84 -6.69
N VAL A 10 -18.29 69.86 -6.31
CA VAL A 10 -18.58 70.72 -5.16
C VAL A 10 -18.69 72.16 -5.66
N ASN A 11 -19.85 72.79 -5.48
CA ASN A 11 -20.16 74.12 -6.00
C ASN A 11 -19.80 74.25 -7.50
N LYS A 12 -20.20 73.26 -8.31
CA LYS A 12 -19.93 73.14 -9.76
C LYS A 12 -18.47 72.93 -10.17
N THR A 13 -17.56 72.73 -9.20
CA THR A 13 -16.16 72.41 -9.48
C THR A 13 -15.94 70.91 -9.31
N LEU A 14 -15.35 70.24 -10.31
CA LEU A 14 -15.00 68.82 -10.22
C LEU A 14 -14.00 68.62 -9.09
N MET A 15 -14.37 67.79 -8.11
CA MET A 15 -13.57 67.50 -6.92
C MET A 15 -12.92 66.12 -7.01
N LEU A 16 -13.70 65.11 -7.39
CA LEU A 16 -13.23 63.74 -7.60
C LEU A 16 -13.76 63.24 -8.94
N ASP A 17 -12.85 62.70 -9.73
CA ASP A 17 -13.11 62.21 -11.08
C ASP A 17 -13.10 60.68 -11.09
N ASN A 18 -14.14 60.09 -11.68
CA ASN A 18 -14.27 58.67 -11.94
C ASN A 18 -14.07 57.74 -10.73
N VAL A 19 -14.64 58.10 -9.58
CA VAL A 19 -14.63 57.25 -8.38
C VAL A 19 -15.39 55.96 -8.67
N LYS A 20 -14.71 54.81 -8.61
CA LYS A 20 -15.30 53.51 -8.91
C LYS A 20 -16.10 52.96 -7.73
N PHE A 21 -16.91 51.95 -8.00
CA PHE A 21 -17.57 51.17 -6.96
C PHE A 21 -16.53 50.57 -5.98
N ARG A 22 -16.73 50.79 -4.67
CA ARG A 22 -15.81 50.41 -3.56
C ARG A 22 -14.46 51.15 -3.53
N GLU A 23 -14.33 52.25 -4.26
CA GLU A 23 -13.18 53.15 -4.20
C GLU A 23 -13.45 54.31 -3.23
N ALA A 24 -12.40 54.77 -2.54
CA ALA A 24 -12.45 55.97 -1.71
C ALA A 24 -11.33 56.94 -2.08
N SER A 25 -11.56 58.23 -1.88
CA SER A 25 -10.50 59.22 -1.89
C SER A 25 -9.72 59.20 -0.57
N GLU A 26 -8.53 59.81 -0.56
CA GLU A 26 -7.93 60.29 0.69
C GLU A 26 -8.82 61.37 1.34
N PHE A 27 -8.55 61.71 2.60
CA PHE A 27 -9.18 62.87 3.24
C PHE A 27 -8.73 64.17 2.56
N ILE A 28 -9.70 64.99 2.17
CA ILE A 28 -9.44 66.24 1.44
C ILE A 28 -9.84 67.43 2.31
N GLN A 29 -8.94 68.40 2.45
CA GLN A 29 -9.26 69.64 3.14
C GLN A 29 -10.20 70.50 2.29
N GLY A 30 -11.29 70.96 2.90
CA GLY A 30 -12.31 71.76 2.24
C GLY A 30 -12.75 72.99 3.06
N PRO A 31 -13.46 73.93 2.41
CA PRO A 31 -14.02 75.10 3.08
C PRO A 31 -15.11 74.70 4.11
N SER A 32 -15.07 75.33 5.29
CA SER A 32 -16.05 75.13 6.37
C SER A 32 -16.84 76.41 6.66
N GLY A 33 -18.03 76.29 7.23
CA GLY A 33 -18.87 77.42 7.65
C GLY A 33 -19.61 78.12 6.52
N ILE A 34 -19.55 77.57 5.30
CA ILE A 34 -20.34 78.01 4.14
C ILE A 34 -21.17 76.84 3.59
N PRO A 35 -22.33 77.09 2.96
CA PRO A 35 -23.06 76.06 2.22
C PRO A 35 -22.22 75.54 1.05
N LEU A 36 -22.13 74.22 0.94
CA LEU A 36 -21.52 73.51 -0.19
C LEU A 36 -22.60 72.68 -0.87
N LEU A 37 -22.77 72.88 -2.18
CA LEU A 37 -23.59 72.02 -3.01
C LEU A 37 -22.73 70.86 -3.52
N ILE A 38 -23.01 69.64 -3.07
CA ILE A 38 -22.40 68.41 -3.58
C ILE A 38 -23.32 67.84 -4.65
N GLU A 39 -22.78 67.60 -5.84
CA GLU A 39 -23.49 67.08 -7.01
C GLU A 39 -22.79 65.79 -7.48
N ILE A 40 -23.53 64.68 -7.57
CA ILE A 40 -23.02 63.39 -8.04
C ILE A 40 -23.48 63.18 -9.48
N CYS A 41 -22.51 63.03 -10.37
CA CYS A 41 -22.70 62.82 -11.80
C CYS A 41 -22.26 61.40 -12.22
N PRO A 42 -22.76 60.88 -13.35
CA PRO A 42 -22.17 59.72 -13.99
C PRO A 42 -20.69 59.96 -14.29
N GLY A 43 -19.85 58.92 -14.24
CA GLY A 43 -18.43 59.05 -14.53
C GLY A 43 -18.13 59.62 -15.92
N ASN A 44 -17.02 60.35 -16.03
CA ASN A 44 -16.59 61.10 -17.22
C ASN A 44 -17.54 62.24 -17.62
N SER A 45 -18.29 62.80 -16.68
CA SER A 45 -19.08 64.00 -16.95
C SER A 45 -18.17 65.21 -17.17
N ILE A 46 -18.63 66.10 -18.05
CA ILE A 46 -17.87 67.31 -18.42
C ILE A 46 -18.22 68.52 -17.53
N ASN A 47 -19.32 68.44 -16.78
CA ASN A 47 -19.79 69.46 -15.83
C ASN A 47 -20.85 68.86 -14.88
N SER A 48 -21.34 69.67 -13.93
CA SER A 48 -22.33 69.22 -12.94
C SER A 48 -23.79 69.20 -13.42
N GLU A 49 -24.09 69.59 -14.66
CA GLU A 49 -25.48 69.62 -15.18
C GLU A 49 -26.06 68.21 -15.37
N SER A 50 -25.23 67.17 -15.44
CA SER A 50 -25.64 65.77 -15.52
C SER A 50 -25.89 65.12 -14.15
N ALA A 51 -25.93 65.90 -13.07
CA ALA A 51 -26.09 65.35 -11.72
C ALA A 51 -27.41 64.58 -11.59
N PHE A 52 -27.33 63.33 -11.09
CA PHE A 52 -28.52 62.53 -10.75
C PHE A 52 -28.86 62.61 -9.25
N TYR A 53 -27.94 63.14 -8.44
CA TYR A 53 -28.14 63.42 -7.03
C TYR A 53 -27.45 64.74 -6.65
N SER A 54 -28.09 65.55 -5.81
CA SER A 54 -27.51 66.78 -5.29
C SER A 54 -27.94 67.00 -3.85
N THR A 55 -27.01 67.41 -2.98
CA THR A 55 -27.31 67.76 -1.60
C THR A 55 -26.52 68.99 -1.16
N ALA A 56 -27.13 69.83 -0.32
CA ALA A 56 -26.46 70.98 0.26
C ALA A 56 -26.01 70.64 1.69
N VAL A 57 -24.72 70.80 1.96
CA VAL A 57 -24.11 70.50 3.26
C VAL A 57 -23.40 71.73 3.81
N MET A 58 -23.29 71.83 5.13
CA MET A 58 -22.51 72.88 5.78
C MET A 58 -21.58 72.24 6.79
N PHE A 59 -20.31 72.09 6.40
CA PHE A 59 -19.30 71.49 7.27
C PHE A 59 -18.85 72.49 8.35
N SER A 60 -18.68 71.98 9.57
CA SER A 60 -18.20 72.75 10.71
C SER A 60 -16.67 72.78 10.71
N GLN A 61 -16.11 73.88 11.20
CA GLN A 61 -14.66 74.06 11.29
C GLN A 61 -14.03 73.02 12.21
N GLY A 62 -12.92 72.42 11.78
CA GLY A 62 -12.11 71.49 12.59
C GLY A 62 -12.72 70.09 12.78
N LYS A 63 -13.76 69.74 12.01
CA LYS A 63 -14.36 68.40 11.99
C LYS A 63 -13.82 67.59 10.81
N THR A 64 -13.79 66.27 10.97
CA THR A 64 -13.41 65.31 9.93
C THR A 64 -14.65 64.56 9.51
N TYR A 65 -14.95 64.57 8.20
CA TYR A 65 -16.17 64.00 7.65
C TYR A 65 -15.87 62.76 6.81
N ILE A 66 -16.72 61.74 6.92
CA ILE A 66 -16.76 60.62 5.98
C ILE A 66 -18.11 60.70 5.27
N ALA A 67 -18.07 60.56 3.94
CA ALA A 67 -19.26 60.52 3.09
C ALA A 67 -19.25 59.22 2.26
N ILE A 68 -20.31 58.43 2.34
CA ILE A 68 -20.46 57.19 1.57
C ILE A 68 -21.61 57.35 0.58
N ALA A 69 -21.28 57.24 -0.71
CA ALA A 69 -22.26 57.17 -1.79
C ALA A 69 -22.82 55.74 -1.85
N GLN A 70 -24.14 55.59 -1.66
CA GLN A 70 -24.80 54.28 -1.60
C GLN A 70 -26.20 54.32 -2.24
N GLY A 71 -26.79 53.15 -2.40
CA GLY A 71 -28.16 52.99 -2.91
C GLY A 71 -28.23 52.80 -4.43
N ILE A 72 -29.46 52.84 -4.94
CA ILE A 72 -29.84 52.37 -6.27
C ILE A 72 -30.53 53.50 -7.03
N ILE A 73 -29.99 53.85 -8.18
CA ILE A 73 -30.46 54.99 -8.99
C ILE A 73 -31.75 54.63 -9.76
N ASP A 74 -31.84 53.40 -10.27
CA ASP A 74 -32.97 52.88 -11.03
C ASP A 74 -33.49 51.60 -10.35
N GLY A 75 -34.69 51.66 -9.77
CA GLY A 75 -35.23 50.56 -8.98
C GLY A 75 -35.72 49.34 -9.78
N ASN A 76 -35.71 49.40 -11.12
CA ASN A 76 -36.16 48.28 -11.93
C ASN A 76 -35.22 47.07 -11.79
N GLY A 77 -35.73 45.94 -11.28
CA GLY A 77 -34.96 44.71 -11.09
C GLY A 77 -34.08 44.67 -9.83
N TYR A 78 -34.36 45.54 -8.85
CA TYR A 78 -33.69 45.56 -7.55
C TYR A 78 -34.70 45.40 -6.39
N HIS A 79 -34.37 44.52 -5.45
CA HIS A 79 -35.24 44.16 -4.33
C HIS A 79 -34.42 43.98 -3.03
N PRO A 80 -34.68 44.79 -1.98
CA PRO A 80 -35.54 45.98 -1.98
C PRO A 80 -34.90 47.14 -2.76
N TRP A 81 -35.73 48.02 -3.31
CA TRP A 81 -35.24 49.26 -3.90
C TRP A 81 -34.97 50.29 -2.79
N GLN A 82 -33.71 50.69 -2.65
CA GLN A 82 -33.27 51.81 -1.82
C GLN A 82 -32.72 52.91 -2.74
N PRO A 83 -33.26 54.13 -2.72
CA PRO A 83 -32.79 55.20 -3.59
C PRO A 83 -31.34 55.58 -3.30
N PHE A 84 -30.65 56.11 -4.31
CA PHE A 84 -29.29 56.64 -4.13
C PHE A 84 -29.26 57.79 -3.12
N GLU A 85 -28.27 57.77 -2.23
CA GLU A 85 -28.03 58.82 -1.25
C GLU A 85 -26.54 58.97 -0.91
N LEU A 86 -26.20 60.08 -0.25
CA LEU A 86 -24.89 60.33 0.33
C LEU A 86 -25.01 60.36 1.85
N GLN A 87 -24.53 59.30 2.50
CA GLN A 87 -24.55 59.20 3.95
C GLN A 87 -23.30 59.86 4.54
N ILE A 88 -23.48 60.84 5.43
CA ILE A 88 -22.38 61.68 5.95
C ILE A 88 -22.33 61.65 7.48
N ILE A 89 -21.13 61.45 8.03
CA ILE A 89 -20.83 61.59 9.47
C ILE A 89 -19.75 62.64 9.72
N ASP A 90 -19.73 63.25 10.90
CA ASP A 90 -18.82 64.36 11.28
C ASP A 90 -17.72 63.97 12.29
N TYR A 91 -17.58 62.67 12.55
CA TYR A 91 -16.64 62.10 13.53
C TYR A 91 -15.66 61.12 12.88
N GLY A 92 -15.32 61.33 11.61
CA GLY A 92 -14.28 60.56 10.92
C GLY A 92 -12.92 60.68 11.60
N ARG A 93 -12.03 59.71 11.37
CA ARG A 93 -10.67 59.68 11.91
C ARG A 93 -9.68 59.35 10.79
N GLU A 94 -8.58 60.08 10.73
CA GLU A 94 -7.47 59.83 9.80
C GLU A 94 -6.44 58.85 10.37
N THR A 95 -6.33 58.80 11.70
CA THR A 95 -5.45 57.91 12.46
C THR A 95 -6.18 57.36 13.68
N SER A 96 -5.66 56.29 14.26
CA SER A 96 -6.15 55.79 15.54
C SER A 96 -5.98 56.83 16.65
N ASN A 97 -6.93 56.86 17.59
CA ASN A 97 -6.85 57.70 18.79
C ASN A 97 -5.78 57.21 19.78
N THR A 98 -5.51 55.91 19.82
CA THR A 98 -4.53 55.31 20.73
C THR A 98 -3.32 54.82 19.95
N PRO A 99 -2.10 55.33 20.22
CA PRO A 99 -0.89 54.87 19.55
C PRO A 99 -0.72 53.36 19.69
N GLY A 100 -0.48 52.68 18.58
CA GLY A 100 -0.32 51.23 18.54
C GLY A 100 -1.61 50.45 18.32
N GLN A 101 -2.79 51.05 18.51
CA GLN A 101 -4.09 50.42 18.25
C GLN A 101 -4.63 50.77 16.86
N THR A 102 -5.64 50.03 16.42
CA THR A 102 -6.35 50.24 15.15
C THR A 102 -7.80 50.63 15.43
N ASP A 103 -8.25 51.75 14.87
CA ASP A 103 -9.63 52.23 15.02
C ASP A 103 -10.49 51.75 13.83
N VAL A 104 -11.54 50.97 14.10
CA VAL A 104 -12.41 50.38 13.07
C VAL A 104 -13.83 50.93 13.18
N LEU A 105 -14.28 51.65 12.15
CA LEU A 105 -15.68 52.07 12.00
C LEU A 105 -16.43 51.06 11.14
N PHE A 106 -17.65 50.69 11.52
CA PHE A 106 -18.44 49.69 10.77
C PHE A 106 -19.54 50.38 9.96
N PHE A 107 -19.77 49.90 8.73
CA PHE A 107 -20.82 50.42 7.86
C PHE A 107 -21.58 49.33 7.11
N GLY A 108 -22.92 49.37 7.18
CA GLY A 108 -23.80 48.47 6.45
C GLY A 108 -24.23 49.05 5.10
N GLY A 109 -23.58 48.67 4.00
CA GLY A 109 -23.88 49.22 2.66
C GLY A 109 -24.68 48.30 1.73
N SER A 110 -25.22 47.18 2.23
CA SER A 110 -26.01 46.24 1.43
C SER A 110 -27.50 46.48 1.59
N THR A 111 -28.20 46.69 0.47
CA THR A 111 -29.63 47.03 0.49
C THR A 111 -30.55 45.84 0.77
N ASP A 112 -30.10 44.63 0.44
CA ASP A 112 -30.88 43.39 0.48
C ASP A 112 -30.41 42.41 1.57
N ALA A 113 -29.32 42.71 2.27
CA ALA A 113 -28.97 42.00 3.49
C ALA A 113 -29.95 42.37 4.62
N PRO A 114 -30.41 41.41 5.45
CA PRO A 114 -31.04 41.74 6.72
C PRO A 114 -30.02 42.41 7.66
N ALA A 115 -30.48 42.90 8.81
CA ALA A 115 -29.58 43.32 9.85
C ALA A 115 -28.64 42.18 10.24
N PHE A 116 -27.36 42.48 10.42
CA PHE A 116 -26.36 41.48 10.74
C PHE A 116 -25.41 41.90 11.87
N ASP A 117 -25.00 40.91 12.64
CA ASP A 117 -23.98 41.03 13.67
C ASP A 117 -22.62 40.73 13.07
N ILE A 118 -21.62 41.48 13.53
CA ILE A 118 -20.21 41.24 13.24
C ILE A 118 -19.58 40.72 14.53
N ILE A 119 -19.25 39.44 14.55
CA ILE A 119 -18.75 38.75 15.75
C ILE A 119 -17.32 38.29 15.49
N GLU A 120 -16.39 38.69 16.34
CA GLU A 120 -15.05 38.14 16.37
C GLU A 120 -15.03 36.88 17.25
N THR A 121 -14.47 35.80 16.73
CA THR A 121 -14.63 34.45 17.32
C THR A 121 -13.41 33.94 18.08
N THR A 122 -12.30 34.67 18.13
CA THR A 122 -11.08 34.23 18.82
C THR A 122 -10.92 34.81 20.22
N SER A 123 -11.29 36.08 20.43
CA SER A 123 -10.96 36.81 21.66
C SER A 123 -11.87 37.99 22.01
N LEU A 124 -12.50 38.66 21.04
CA LEU A 124 -13.19 39.94 21.27
C LEU A 124 -14.72 39.81 21.39
N GLY A 125 -15.34 38.80 20.76
CA GLY A 125 -16.79 38.64 20.76
C GLY A 125 -17.49 39.62 19.82
N LEU A 126 -18.70 40.06 20.19
CA LEU A 126 -19.54 40.94 19.37
C LEU A 126 -18.86 42.31 19.14
N LEU A 127 -18.58 42.65 17.88
CA LEU A 127 -17.99 43.93 17.47
C LEU A 127 -19.04 44.94 17.00
N SER A 128 -20.08 44.47 16.31
CA SER A 128 -21.21 45.29 15.86
C SER A 128 -22.49 44.48 15.97
N ASP A 129 -23.55 45.11 16.48
CA ASP A 129 -24.84 44.51 16.79
C ASP A 129 -25.91 45.15 15.90
N ASP A 130 -26.72 44.32 15.23
CA ASP A 130 -27.86 44.76 14.41
C ASP A 130 -27.49 45.82 13.36
N LEU A 131 -26.38 45.63 12.64
CA LEU A 131 -25.92 46.59 11.63
C LEU A 131 -26.82 46.53 10.39
N THR A 132 -27.52 47.64 10.11
CA THR A 132 -28.48 47.74 8.99
C THR A 132 -27.98 48.60 7.82
N TYR A 133 -28.71 48.57 6.70
CA TYR A 133 -28.43 49.40 5.52
C TYR A 133 -28.35 50.89 5.88
N GLY A 134 -27.25 51.54 5.46
CA GLY A 134 -26.94 52.95 5.68
C GLY A 134 -26.50 53.32 7.09
N GLN A 135 -26.43 52.35 8.00
CA GLN A 135 -26.03 52.59 9.38
C GLN A 135 -24.51 52.57 9.52
N PHE A 136 -24.00 53.53 10.29
CA PHE A 136 -22.67 53.45 10.90
C PHE A 136 -22.81 52.92 12.33
N ASP A 137 -21.93 52.00 12.70
CA ASP A 137 -21.69 51.63 14.10
C ASP A 137 -20.27 52.08 14.48
N GLY A 138 -20.19 52.87 15.54
CA GLY A 138 -19.05 53.73 15.87
C GLY A 138 -17.71 53.01 15.99
N TYR A 139 -16.62 53.78 16.02
CA TYR A 139 -15.26 53.24 16.08
C TYR A 139 -15.06 52.29 17.27
N LYS A 140 -14.56 51.09 16.98
CA LYS A 140 -14.00 50.16 17.96
C LYS A 140 -12.48 50.20 17.86
N GLU A 141 -11.83 50.29 19.01
CA GLU A 141 -10.37 50.28 19.11
C GLU A 141 -9.90 48.83 19.29
N LEU A 142 -9.16 48.32 18.31
CA LEU A 142 -8.72 46.92 18.25
C LEU A 142 -7.20 46.86 18.29
N THR A 143 -6.66 45.80 18.90
CA THR A 143 -5.22 45.52 18.84
C THR A 143 -4.85 45.05 17.43
N PRO A 144 -3.71 45.47 16.84
CA PRO A 144 -3.26 44.98 15.54
C PRO A 144 -2.86 43.50 15.61
N ALA A 145 -3.83 42.62 15.38
CA ALA A 145 -3.67 41.17 15.37
C ALA A 145 -4.51 40.56 14.25
N ASN A 146 -4.38 39.24 14.07
CA ASN A 146 -5.17 38.52 13.10
C ASN A 146 -6.41 37.92 13.75
N TYR A 147 -7.58 38.29 13.25
CA TYR A 147 -8.88 37.92 13.82
C TYR A 147 -9.71 37.09 12.84
N VAL A 148 -10.75 36.44 13.35
CA VAL A 148 -11.76 35.74 12.53
C VAL A 148 -13.14 36.30 12.83
N LEU A 149 -13.76 36.89 11.81
CA LEU A 149 -15.11 37.43 11.89
C LEU A 149 -16.13 36.40 11.39
N GLU A 150 -17.21 36.22 12.14
CA GLU A 150 -18.45 35.63 11.66
C GLU A 150 -19.49 36.73 11.46
N ILE A 151 -20.11 36.74 10.28
CA ILE A 151 -21.22 37.64 9.94
C ILE A 151 -22.50 36.84 10.04
N LYS A 152 -23.43 37.25 10.91
CA LYS A 152 -24.68 36.51 11.17
C LYS A 152 -25.87 37.42 11.05
N ASP A 153 -26.97 36.92 10.52
CA ASP A 153 -28.29 37.55 10.66
C ASP A 153 -28.60 37.74 12.16
N SER A 154 -28.85 39.00 12.57
CA SER A 154 -29.06 39.38 13.97
C SER A 154 -30.35 38.80 14.56
N THR A 155 -31.33 38.45 13.72
CA THR A 155 -32.61 37.86 14.15
C THR A 155 -32.54 36.34 14.15
N SER A 156 -32.10 35.73 13.06
CA SER A 156 -32.12 34.26 12.91
C SER A 156 -30.87 33.56 13.44
N GLY A 157 -29.77 34.30 13.64
CA GLY A 157 -28.45 33.76 13.96
C GLY A 157 -27.78 33.03 12.79
N THR A 158 -28.38 33.05 11.60
CA THR A 158 -27.84 32.39 10.40
C THR A 158 -26.52 33.04 10.02
N ARG A 159 -25.43 32.26 9.97
CA ARG A 159 -24.12 32.76 9.55
C ARG A 159 -24.01 32.82 8.03
N TYR A 160 -23.68 34.00 7.50
CA TYR A 160 -23.44 34.24 6.08
C TYR A 160 -21.96 34.12 5.71
N PHE A 161 -21.06 34.67 6.54
CA PHE A 161 -19.64 34.71 6.24
C PHE A 161 -18.80 34.27 7.43
N ARG A 162 -17.66 33.63 7.14
CA ARG A 162 -16.52 33.47 8.03
C ARG A 162 -15.30 34.08 7.32
N LEU A 163 -14.73 35.13 7.88
CA LEU A 163 -13.76 36.00 7.21
C LEU A 163 -12.47 36.10 8.00
N GLN A 164 -11.33 36.11 7.30
CA GLN A 164 -10.06 36.53 7.89
C GLN A 164 -10.04 38.05 7.99
N PHE A 165 -9.72 38.57 9.18
CA PHE A 165 -9.57 40.00 9.44
C PHE A 165 -8.19 40.28 10.02
N ASP A 166 -7.22 40.41 9.12
CA ASP A 166 -5.81 40.63 9.47
C ASP A 166 -5.52 42.11 9.68
N LEU A 167 -5.32 42.51 10.93
CA LEU A 167 -4.99 43.89 11.31
C LEU A 167 -3.51 44.12 11.57
N THR A 168 -2.64 43.12 11.37
CA THR A 168 -1.23 43.21 11.75
C THR A 168 -0.48 44.37 11.09
N THR A 169 -0.93 44.83 9.92
CA THR A 169 -0.34 45.96 9.19
C THR A 169 -1.03 47.31 9.46
N TYR A 170 -2.04 47.36 10.31
CA TYR A 170 -2.90 48.56 10.50
C TYR A 170 -2.65 49.32 11.81
N SER A 171 -1.54 49.04 12.50
CA SER A 171 -1.20 49.72 13.76
C SER A 171 -1.15 51.25 13.61
N GLY A 172 -1.87 51.95 14.48
CA GLY A 172 -1.98 53.41 14.48
C GLY A 172 -2.96 53.99 13.45
N GLN A 173 -3.62 53.16 12.64
CA GLN A 173 -4.52 53.62 11.58
C GLN A 173 -5.99 53.63 12.03
N ALA A 174 -6.80 54.44 11.36
CA ALA A 174 -8.25 54.37 11.40
C ALA A 174 -8.78 54.01 10.01
N PHE A 175 -9.83 53.18 9.94
CA PHE A 175 -10.46 52.80 8.68
C PHE A 175 -11.95 52.44 8.85
N VAL A 176 -12.65 52.31 7.72
CA VAL A 176 -14.02 51.80 7.66
C VAL A 176 -14.02 50.33 7.22
N LEU A 177 -14.63 49.45 8.00
CA LEU A 177 -15.03 48.11 7.56
C LEU A 177 -16.44 48.20 6.98
N MET A 178 -16.51 48.14 5.65
CA MET A 178 -17.73 48.36 4.88
C MET A 178 -18.28 47.05 4.32
N ALA A 179 -19.55 46.75 4.61
CA ALA A 179 -20.32 45.77 3.85
C ALA A 179 -20.79 46.40 2.53
N SER A 180 -20.58 45.74 1.40
CA SER A 180 -20.91 46.30 0.07
C SER A 180 -21.27 45.20 -0.93
N GLY A 181 -22.34 45.41 -1.69
CA GLY A 181 -22.87 44.46 -2.69
C GLY A 181 -24.22 43.87 -2.27
N PHE A 182 -24.66 42.84 -2.99
CA PHE A 182 -25.95 42.18 -2.79
C PHE A 182 -25.82 40.79 -2.18
N LEU A 183 -26.60 40.51 -1.12
CA LEU A 183 -26.68 39.16 -0.54
C LEU A 183 -27.34 38.18 -1.51
N VAL A 184 -28.32 38.65 -2.29
CA VAL A 184 -29.04 37.87 -3.31
C VAL A 184 -28.95 38.59 -4.67
N PRO A 185 -27.81 38.47 -5.38
CA PRO A 185 -27.61 39.13 -6.68
C PRO A 185 -28.68 38.82 -7.72
N GLY A 186 -29.22 37.59 -7.73
CA GLY A 186 -30.24 37.16 -8.69
C GLY A 186 -31.55 37.95 -8.61
N LEU A 187 -31.81 38.61 -7.47
CA LEU A 187 -32.95 39.53 -7.30
C LEU A 187 -32.59 41.01 -7.51
N ASN A 188 -31.32 41.28 -7.81
CA ASN A 188 -30.72 42.61 -7.87
C ASN A 188 -29.91 42.78 -9.16
N ASN A 189 -30.52 42.41 -10.30
CA ASN A 189 -29.94 42.47 -11.65
C ASN A 189 -28.57 41.76 -11.80
N ASN A 190 -28.32 40.71 -11.02
CA ASN A 190 -27.01 40.01 -10.95
C ASN A 190 -25.84 40.97 -10.64
N GLY A 191 -26.06 41.96 -9.78
CA GLY A 191 -25.01 42.86 -9.31
C GLY A 191 -23.92 42.14 -8.50
N GLU A 192 -22.92 42.90 -8.07
CA GLU A 192 -21.79 42.37 -7.28
C GLU A 192 -22.25 41.68 -5.99
N ASN A 193 -21.69 40.50 -5.69
CA ASN A 193 -21.94 39.79 -4.44
C ASN A 193 -21.58 40.65 -3.23
N LEU A 194 -22.33 40.48 -2.14
CA LEU A 194 -21.99 41.04 -0.84
C LEU A 194 -20.60 40.59 -0.41
N GLY A 195 -19.76 41.57 -0.06
CA GLY A 195 -18.46 41.38 0.55
C GLY A 195 -18.19 42.43 1.63
N PHE A 196 -17.07 42.25 2.34
CA PHE A 196 -16.62 43.13 3.41
C PHE A 196 -15.25 43.70 3.06
N TYR A 197 -15.08 45.01 3.18
CA TYR A 197 -13.93 45.74 2.65
C TYR A 197 -13.34 46.68 3.70
N ILE A 198 -12.02 46.66 3.86
CA ILE A 198 -11.27 47.68 4.60
C ILE A 198 -11.05 48.88 3.68
N VAL A 199 -11.53 50.05 4.10
CA VAL A 199 -11.34 51.33 3.41
C VAL A 199 -10.49 52.25 4.29
N SER A 200 -9.21 52.40 3.92
CA SER A 200 -8.22 53.19 4.66
C SER A 200 -8.45 54.70 4.52
N ALA A 201 -8.02 55.47 5.52
CA ALA A 201 -7.96 56.94 5.48
C ALA A 201 -7.14 57.50 4.30
N ASN A 202 -6.19 56.72 3.76
CA ASN A 202 -5.41 57.10 2.59
C ASN A 202 -6.16 56.92 1.26
N GLY A 203 -7.40 56.44 1.29
CA GLY A 203 -8.19 56.14 0.09
C GLY A 203 -7.73 54.90 -0.68
N GLY A 204 -8.14 54.83 -1.94
CA GLY A 204 -7.91 53.72 -2.86
C GLY A 204 -9.07 52.71 -2.89
N MET A 205 -8.85 51.61 -3.62
CA MET A 205 -9.82 50.51 -3.68
C MET A 205 -9.90 49.78 -2.33
N GLY A 206 -11.12 49.54 -1.85
CA GLY A 206 -11.35 48.76 -0.64
C GLY A 206 -10.71 47.37 -0.70
N VAL A 207 -10.03 46.98 0.38
CA VAL A 207 -9.37 45.67 0.49
C VAL A 207 -10.37 44.64 0.99
N SER A 208 -10.74 43.67 0.15
CA SER A 208 -11.70 42.62 0.52
C SER A 208 -11.13 41.71 1.61
N LEU A 209 -11.94 41.40 2.63
CA LEU A 209 -11.64 40.33 3.56
C LEU A 209 -11.84 38.98 2.86
N PRO A 210 -10.86 38.05 2.90
CA PRO A 210 -11.03 36.74 2.29
C PRO A 210 -11.93 35.86 3.16
N GLN A 211 -12.83 35.12 2.51
CA GLN A 211 -13.55 34.03 3.18
C GLN A 211 -12.59 32.90 3.53
N ILE A 212 -12.76 32.32 4.71
CA ILE A 212 -12.04 31.13 5.15
C ILE A 212 -13.02 29.99 5.38
N PRO A 213 -12.66 28.74 5.01
CA PRO A 213 -13.54 27.59 5.24
C PRO A 213 -13.78 27.37 6.72
N ASP A 214 -14.84 26.62 7.05
CA ASP A 214 -15.03 26.16 8.41
C ASP A 214 -13.88 25.25 8.85
N PRO A 215 -13.52 25.28 10.14
CA PRO A 215 -12.60 24.31 10.68
C PRO A 215 -13.29 22.94 10.69
N MET A 216 -12.66 21.95 10.06
CA MET A 216 -13.22 20.60 9.91
C MET A 216 -12.24 19.56 10.44
N ALA A 217 -12.74 18.54 11.13
CA ALA A 217 -12.00 17.35 11.50
C ALA A 217 -12.59 16.13 10.81
N SER A 218 -11.77 15.13 10.51
CA SER A 218 -12.23 13.86 9.96
C SER A 218 -12.31 12.82 11.07
N ILE A 219 -13.44 12.13 11.21
CA ILE A 219 -13.57 11.05 12.20
C ILE A 219 -14.03 9.75 11.56
N GLN A 220 -13.50 8.63 12.05
CA GLN A 220 -14.01 7.29 11.76
C GLN A 220 -14.58 6.67 13.03
N ILE A 221 -15.68 5.94 12.92
CA ILE A 221 -16.33 5.26 14.04
C ILE A 221 -16.40 3.78 13.74
N VAL A 222 -15.92 2.94 14.66
CA VAL A 222 -15.79 1.49 14.51
C VAL A 222 -16.60 0.78 15.60
N HIS A 223 -17.52 -0.08 15.20
CA HIS A 223 -18.38 -0.83 16.12
C HIS A 223 -17.79 -2.21 16.44
N LEU A 224 -17.28 -2.36 17.67
CA LEU A 224 -16.69 -3.59 18.20
C LEU A 224 -17.47 -4.19 19.37
N CYS A 225 -18.55 -3.53 19.82
CA CYS A 225 -19.43 -4.04 20.87
C CYS A 225 -20.08 -5.37 20.45
N ALA A 226 -19.69 -6.47 21.10
CA ALA A 226 -20.18 -7.82 20.80
C ALA A 226 -21.46 -8.20 21.58
N ASP A 227 -22.01 -7.28 22.37
CA ASP A 227 -23.29 -7.48 23.06
C ASP A 227 -24.42 -7.62 22.05
N ARG A 228 -25.13 -8.75 22.09
CA ARG A 228 -26.27 -9.06 21.22
C ARG A 228 -27.42 -8.07 21.30
N ALA A 229 -27.59 -7.38 22.42
CA ALA A 229 -28.59 -6.31 22.52
C ALA A 229 -28.25 -5.11 21.61
N LEU A 230 -27.00 -5.03 21.16
CA LEU A 230 -26.45 -4.00 20.29
C LEU A 230 -25.79 -4.63 19.05
N ASP A 231 -26.44 -5.63 18.42
CA ASP A 231 -26.02 -6.19 17.13
C ASP A 231 -25.91 -5.11 16.03
N SER A 232 -26.63 -4.00 16.20
CA SER A 232 -26.44 -2.75 15.47
C SER A 232 -26.81 -1.54 16.34
N MET A 233 -26.31 -0.36 15.98
CA MET A 233 -26.54 0.90 16.69
C MET A 233 -26.72 2.09 15.75
N ASP A 234 -27.39 3.12 16.24
CA ASP A 234 -27.40 4.43 15.59
C ASP A 234 -26.31 5.33 16.18
N VAL A 235 -25.63 6.07 15.32
CA VAL A 235 -24.58 7.02 15.68
C VAL A 235 -25.01 8.44 15.33
N TRP A 236 -25.14 9.26 16.36
CA TRP A 236 -25.52 10.67 16.25
C TRP A 236 -24.35 11.59 16.60
N ILE A 237 -24.23 12.69 15.86
CA ILE A 237 -23.29 13.78 16.16
C ILE A 237 -24.10 15.07 16.19
N GLY A 238 -24.20 15.67 17.39
CA GLY A 238 -25.21 16.70 17.65
C GLY A 238 -26.61 16.18 17.32
N ASN A 239 -27.35 16.91 16.49
CA ASN A 239 -28.73 16.57 16.11
C ASN A 239 -28.83 15.78 14.79
N LYS A 240 -27.71 15.33 14.21
CA LYS A 240 -27.68 14.62 12.94
C LYS A 240 -27.27 13.17 13.14
N LYS A 241 -28.04 12.24 12.56
CA LYS A 241 -27.68 10.82 12.49
C LYS A 241 -26.69 10.61 11.34
N PHE A 242 -25.52 10.07 11.66
CA PHE A 242 -24.44 9.77 10.69
C PHE A 242 -24.32 8.29 10.38
N GLY A 243 -24.56 7.42 11.37
CA GLY A 243 -24.66 5.97 11.18
C GLY A 243 -26.08 5.53 11.51
N ALA A 244 -26.78 4.93 10.55
CA ALA A 244 -28.07 4.29 10.78
C ALA A 244 -27.86 2.78 10.81
N ASP A 245 -28.28 2.12 11.89
CA ASP A 245 -28.18 0.68 12.09
C ASP A 245 -26.77 0.11 11.77
N LEU A 246 -25.71 0.80 12.22
CA LEU A 246 -24.31 0.37 12.07
C LEU A 246 -24.13 -0.99 12.74
N PRO A 247 -23.81 -2.08 12.02
CA PRO A 247 -23.68 -3.41 12.62
C PRO A 247 -22.42 -3.59 13.46
N PHE A 248 -22.42 -4.57 14.36
CA PHE A 248 -21.18 -5.12 14.92
C PHE A 248 -20.23 -5.56 13.80
N GLY A 249 -18.94 -5.27 13.97
CA GLY A 249 -17.93 -5.64 12.99
C GLY A 249 -17.99 -4.77 11.73
N ASN A 250 -18.52 -3.54 11.85
CA ASN A 250 -18.49 -2.55 10.78
C ASN A 250 -17.94 -1.20 11.28
N SER A 251 -17.51 -0.37 10.33
CA SER A 251 -17.15 1.03 10.56
C SER A 251 -17.82 1.97 9.56
N LEU A 252 -17.97 3.23 9.97
CA LEU A 252 -18.26 4.31 9.03
C LEU A 252 -17.00 4.63 8.20
N PRO A 253 -17.11 5.22 6.99
CA PRO A 253 -15.98 5.91 6.38
C PRO A 253 -15.53 7.08 7.26
N PHE A 254 -14.35 7.63 6.99
CA PHE A 254 -14.01 8.94 7.53
C PHE A 254 -15.05 9.99 7.08
N ILE A 255 -15.64 10.69 8.04
CA ILE A 255 -16.63 11.75 7.83
C ILE A 255 -16.10 13.08 8.38
N GLU A 256 -16.44 14.18 7.70
CA GLU A 256 -16.09 15.53 8.14
C GLU A 256 -17.10 16.08 9.15
N ILE A 257 -16.59 16.67 10.22
CA ILE A 257 -17.36 17.32 11.28
C ILE A 257 -16.75 18.68 11.66
N LEU A 258 -17.57 19.58 12.21
CA LEU A 258 -17.11 20.88 12.72
C LEU A 258 -16.11 20.71 13.86
N ALA A 259 -14.92 21.28 13.66
CA ALA A 259 -13.84 21.34 14.66
C ALA A 259 -13.88 22.65 15.46
N GLU A 260 -13.01 22.74 16.46
CA GLU A 260 -12.84 23.87 17.41
C GLU A 260 -14.10 24.23 18.19
N LYS A 261 -15.05 23.28 18.25
CA LYS A 261 -16.28 23.36 19.03
C LYS A 261 -16.49 22.02 19.72
N ASN A 262 -17.10 22.07 20.91
CA ASN A 262 -17.47 20.84 21.62
C ASN A 262 -18.56 20.11 20.81
N GLN A 263 -18.26 18.89 20.38
CA GLN A 263 -19.17 18.01 19.69
C GLN A 263 -19.62 16.89 20.64
N VAL A 264 -20.88 16.48 20.53
CA VAL A 264 -21.42 15.35 21.29
C VAL A 264 -21.66 14.19 20.32
N ILE A 265 -20.92 13.11 20.51
CA ILE A 265 -21.16 11.82 19.86
C ILE A 265 -22.06 11.00 20.77
N ALA A 266 -23.25 10.63 20.29
CA ALA A 266 -24.25 9.89 21.05
C ALA A 266 -24.54 8.55 20.35
N ILE A 267 -24.40 7.46 21.10
CA ILE A 267 -24.72 6.11 20.64
C ILE A 267 -26.11 5.74 21.12
N GLN A 268 -26.95 5.33 20.18
CA GLN A 268 -28.36 5.02 20.41
C GLN A 268 -28.68 3.59 19.94
N PRO A 269 -29.75 2.98 20.45
CA PRO A 269 -30.27 1.74 19.86
C PRO A 269 -30.62 1.95 18.38
N ALA A 270 -30.51 0.87 17.59
CA ALA A 270 -30.95 0.84 16.19
C ALA A 270 -32.40 1.36 16.03
N GLY A 271 -32.66 2.15 14.98
CA GLY A 271 -33.96 2.76 14.71
C GLY A 271 -34.36 3.99 15.55
N SER A 272 -33.45 4.53 16.37
CA SER A 272 -33.68 5.77 17.14
C SER A 272 -34.07 6.97 16.25
N THR A 273 -34.84 7.92 16.80
CA THR A 273 -35.28 9.13 16.07
C THR A 273 -34.74 10.43 16.65
N SER A 274 -34.05 10.37 17.78
CA SER A 274 -33.43 11.50 18.47
C SER A 274 -32.11 11.08 19.12
N PRO A 275 -31.12 11.99 19.27
CA PRO A 275 -29.91 11.74 20.06
C PRO A 275 -30.14 11.72 21.58
N ASP A 276 -31.33 12.06 22.08
CA ASP A 276 -31.62 12.19 23.52
C ASP A 276 -31.53 10.87 24.30
N ASN A 277 -31.02 10.90 25.53
CA ASN A 277 -30.85 9.74 26.43
C ASN A 277 -30.03 8.59 25.82
N PRO A 278 -28.77 8.84 25.41
CA PRO A 278 -27.96 7.83 24.73
C PRO A 278 -27.51 6.69 25.65
N LEU A 279 -27.21 5.53 25.05
CA LEU A 279 -26.58 4.39 25.73
C LEU A 279 -25.20 4.76 26.27
N VAL A 280 -24.43 5.51 25.46
CA VAL A 280 -23.19 6.17 25.84
C VAL A 280 -23.02 7.44 25.02
N SER A 281 -22.34 8.44 25.58
CA SER A 281 -21.95 9.62 24.83
C SER A 281 -20.52 10.07 25.16
N LEU A 282 -19.91 10.75 24.19
CA LEU A 282 -18.61 11.41 24.32
C LEU A 282 -18.80 12.88 23.95
N SER A 283 -18.43 13.78 24.86
CA SER A 283 -18.26 15.20 24.54
C SER A 283 -16.79 15.46 24.25
N TYR A 284 -16.46 15.96 23.06
CA TYR A 284 -15.09 16.11 22.61
C TYR A 284 -14.92 17.35 21.74
N THR A 285 -13.84 18.11 21.95
CA THR A 285 -13.44 19.21 21.06
C THR A 285 -12.42 18.68 20.06
N PHE A 286 -12.84 18.56 18.80
CA PHE A 286 -11.97 18.13 17.71
C PHE A 286 -11.15 19.30 17.17
N HIS A 287 -9.95 19.02 16.66
CA HIS A 287 -9.06 20.04 16.12
C HIS A 287 -9.07 20.10 14.60
N ASP A 288 -8.93 21.31 14.05
CA ASP A 288 -8.96 21.54 12.60
C ASP A 288 -7.94 20.68 11.86
N ARG A 289 -8.40 20.02 10.79
CA ARG A 289 -7.65 19.09 9.91
C ARG A 289 -7.10 17.84 10.57
N GLN A 290 -7.44 17.59 11.84
CA GLN A 290 -7.00 16.39 12.54
C GLN A 290 -7.95 15.21 12.27
N LYS A 291 -7.38 14.00 12.26
CA LYS A 291 -8.11 12.76 11.99
C LYS A 291 -8.22 11.93 13.26
N TYR A 292 -9.41 11.40 13.51
CA TYR A 292 -9.71 10.62 14.71
C TYR A 292 -10.31 9.26 14.37
N ILE A 293 -10.03 8.25 15.18
CA ILE A 293 -10.75 6.98 15.18
C ILE A 293 -11.41 6.80 16.54
N LEU A 294 -12.70 6.49 16.55
CA LEU A 294 -13.49 6.23 17.75
C LEU A 294 -13.86 4.74 17.77
N MET A 295 -13.28 4.00 18.71
CA MET A 295 -13.58 2.57 18.90
C MET A 295 -14.72 2.42 19.90
N LEU A 296 -15.78 1.70 19.52
CA LEU A 296 -16.95 1.47 20.35
C LEU A 296 -16.98 0.02 20.83
N THR A 297 -16.80 -0.21 22.13
CA THR A 297 -16.86 -1.56 22.72
C THR A 297 -17.35 -1.53 24.17
N GLY A 298 -17.73 -2.69 24.70
CA GLY A 298 -18.28 -2.90 26.03
C GLY A 298 -19.61 -3.65 25.96
N ILE A 299 -20.32 -3.68 27.09
CA ILE A 299 -21.58 -4.39 27.29
C ILE A 299 -22.65 -3.38 27.75
N THR A 300 -23.85 -3.52 27.20
CA THR A 300 -25.04 -2.72 27.57
C THR A 300 -26.04 -3.52 28.40
N SER A 301 -26.03 -4.84 28.26
CA SER A 301 -26.91 -5.77 28.94
C SER A 301 -26.55 -5.93 30.42
N GLU A 302 -27.56 -5.92 31.29
CA GLU A 302 -27.38 -6.07 32.74
C GLU A 302 -27.00 -7.50 33.17
N THR A 303 -27.27 -8.51 32.34
CA THR A 303 -27.02 -9.93 32.64
C THR A 303 -26.55 -10.70 31.41
N GLY A 304 -25.96 -11.87 31.62
CA GLY A 304 -25.57 -12.80 30.53
C GLY A 304 -24.14 -12.64 30.01
N TYR A 305 -23.36 -11.70 30.55
CA TYR A 305 -21.97 -11.44 30.16
C TYR A 305 -21.04 -11.47 31.38
N THR A 306 -19.82 -11.99 31.20
CA THR A 306 -18.80 -12.04 32.24
C THR A 306 -17.40 -11.99 31.63
N PRO A 307 -16.61 -10.93 31.91
CA PRO A 307 -16.99 -9.69 32.60
C PRO A 307 -17.92 -8.81 31.75
N ALA A 308 -18.58 -7.84 32.37
CA ALA A 308 -19.51 -6.91 31.72
C ALA A 308 -19.07 -5.45 31.89
N PRO A 309 -17.91 -5.03 31.33
CA PRO A 309 -17.53 -3.62 31.33
C PRO A 309 -18.57 -2.82 30.54
N ALA A 310 -18.94 -1.63 31.04
CA ALA A 310 -19.93 -0.79 30.39
C ALA A 310 -19.48 -0.35 28.97
N LEU A 311 -20.45 -0.16 28.06
CA LEU A 311 -20.22 0.42 26.74
C LEU A 311 -19.47 1.76 26.84
N GLN A 312 -18.38 1.90 26.08
CA GLN A 312 -17.53 3.08 26.05
C GLN A 312 -17.11 3.47 24.62
N ILE A 313 -16.73 4.73 24.46
CA ILE A 313 -16.15 5.31 23.24
C ILE A 313 -14.69 5.64 23.51
N TYR A 314 -13.77 4.99 22.80
CA TYR A 314 -12.33 5.18 22.95
C TYR A 314 -11.77 5.99 21.77
N PRO A 315 -11.44 7.28 21.98
CA PRO A 315 -10.88 8.12 20.92
C PRO A 315 -9.38 7.91 20.73
N PHE A 316 -8.94 7.94 19.48
CA PHE A 316 -7.55 8.09 19.08
C PHE A 316 -7.43 9.30 18.16
N ASP A 317 -6.55 10.25 18.51
CA ASP A 317 -6.49 11.59 17.90
C ASP A 317 -5.47 11.75 16.77
N SER A 318 -4.67 10.71 16.52
CA SER A 318 -3.54 10.77 15.59
C SER A 318 -3.75 9.79 14.42
N ALA A 319 -4.99 9.64 13.97
CA ALA A 319 -5.36 8.65 12.97
C ALA A 319 -4.74 8.94 11.60
N ARG A 320 -4.44 7.87 10.85
CA ARG A 320 -3.84 7.92 9.52
C ARG A 320 -4.71 7.14 8.53
N ILE A 321 -4.67 7.58 7.28
CA ILE A 321 -5.33 6.93 6.14
C ILE A 321 -4.34 6.41 5.08
N GLU A 322 -3.05 6.67 5.30
CA GLU A 322 -1.92 6.26 4.49
C GLU A 322 -0.76 5.92 5.43
N ALA A 323 0.05 4.93 5.06
CA ALA A 323 1.24 4.56 5.80
C ALA A 323 2.32 5.64 5.70
N ASN A 324 3.20 5.72 6.70
CA ASN A 324 4.36 6.62 6.64
C ASN A 324 5.39 6.24 5.55
N SER A 325 5.40 4.98 5.12
CA SER A 325 6.30 4.46 4.09
C SER A 325 5.50 3.83 2.94
N PRO A 326 5.83 4.13 1.67
CA PRO A 326 5.09 3.59 0.53
C PRO A 326 5.28 2.08 0.32
N ASN A 327 6.20 1.43 1.04
CA ASN A 327 6.42 -0.02 0.98
C ASN A 327 5.88 -0.76 2.22
N ALA A 328 5.26 -0.03 3.14
CA ALA A 328 4.76 -0.55 4.40
C ALA A 328 3.22 -0.49 4.46
N THR A 329 2.68 -1.22 5.42
CA THR A 329 1.32 -1.08 5.90
C THR A 329 1.39 -0.67 7.37
N ASP A 330 0.72 0.42 7.73
CA ASP A 330 0.67 0.92 9.10
C ASP A 330 -0.62 0.44 9.78
N MET A 331 -0.52 -0.20 10.94
CA MET A 331 -1.66 -0.75 11.69
C MET A 331 -1.76 -0.13 13.08
N LEU A 332 -2.91 0.50 13.37
CA LEU A 332 -3.27 0.91 14.73
C LEU A 332 -3.99 -0.24 15.43
N VAL A 333 -3.36 -0.83 16.44
CA VAL A 333 -3.92 -2.01 17.12
C VAL A 333 -4.77 -1.57 18.32
N PHE A 334 -6.00 -2.10 18.44
CA PHE A 334 -6.93 -1.81 19.54
C PHE A 334 -7.55 -3.08 20.11
N HIS A 335 -7.66 -3.16 21.45
CA HIS A 335 -8.26 -4.31 22.12
C HIS A 335 -9.72 -4.06 22.54
N GLY A 336 -10.65 -4.60 21.76
CA GLY A 336 -12.09 -4.48 22.01
C GLY A 336 -12.78 -5.69 22.63
N SER A 337 -12.13 -6.85 22.79
CA SER A 337 -12.76 -8.02 23.42
C SER A 337 -12.86 -7.87 24.94
N THR A 338 -14.05 -8.00 25.52
CA THR A 338 -14.27 -7.70 26.94
C THR A 338 -13.83 -8.82 27.89
N ASP A 339 -13.82 -10.08 27.43
CA ASP A 339 -13.52 -11.25 28.24
C ASP A 339 -12.15 -11.90 27.95
N ALA A 340 -11.44 -11.40 26.94
CA ALA A 340 -10.05 -11.79 26.72
C ALA A 340 -9.15 -11.23 27.83
N PRO A 341 -8.09 -11.97 28.24
CA PRO A 341 -7.07 -11.44 29.13
C PRO A 341 -6.26 -10.34 28.44
N THR A 342 -5.32 -9.72 29.15
CA THR A 342 -4.25 -8.96 28.48
C THR A 342 -3.57 -9.84 27.43
N ILE A 343 -3.38 -9.32 26.22
CA ILE A 343 -2.80 -10.08 25.12
C ILE A 343 -1.51 -9.46 24.59
N GLU A 344 -0.77 -10.27 23.85
CA GLU A 344 0.33 -9.85 22.99
C GLU A 344 0.09 -10.37 21.58
N LEU A 345 0.60 -9.64 20.58
CA LEU A 345 0.65 -10.10 19.20
C LEU A 345 2.09 -10.47 18.86
N TYR A 346 2.32 -11.70 18.42
CA TYR A 346 3.65 -12.24 18.13
C TYR A 346 3.68 -12.87 16.74
N GLU A 347 4.60 -12.43 15.88
CA GLU A 347 4.76 -12.94 14.52
C GLU A 347 5.65 -14.19 14.51
N THR A 348 5.17 -15.26 13.87
CA THR A 348 5.87 -16.55 13.80
C THR A 348 6.09 -17.09 12.39
N GLY A 349 5.50 -16.46 11.36
CA GLY A 349 5.60 -16.91 9.97
C GLY A 349 6.98 -16.63 9.36
N ILE A 350 7.51 -15.41 9.57
CA ILE A 350 8.85 -15.04 9.07
C ILE A 350 9.85 -14.73 10.18
N GLY A 351 9.40 -14.77 11.44
CA GLY A 351 10.25 -14.63 12.62
C GLY A 351 10.53 -13.19 13.04
N LEU A 352 9.58 -12.26 12.83
CA LEU A 352 9.72 -10.89 13.36
C LEU A 352 9.64 -10.84 14.89
N GLY A 353 8.94 -11.80 15.51
CA GLY A 353 8.79 -11.88 16.95
C GLY A 353 7.69 -10.97 17.49
N LEU A 354 7.90 -10.40 18.67
CA LEU A 354 6.89 -9.59 19.37
C LEU A 354 6.57 -8.31 18.57
N LEU A 355 5.28 -8.11 18.27
CA LEU A 355 4.78 -6.94 17.55
C LEU A 355 4.07 -5.94 18.47
N VAL A 356 3.25 -6.45 19.38
CA VAL A 356 2.51 -5.64 20.37
C VAL A 356 2.59 -6.32 21.72
N GLU A 357 3.05 -5.58 22.73
CA GLU A 357 3.23 -6.07 24.10
C GLU A 357 2.10 -5.58 25.02
N ASN A 358 1.67 -6.42 25.95
CA ASN A 358 0.77 -6.09 27.07
C ASN A 358 -0.46 -5.24 26.68
N LEU A 359 -1.16 -5.61 25.60
CA LEU A 359 -2.35 -4.90 25.16
C LEU A 359 -3.56 -5.29 26.03
N GLU A 360 -4.07 -4.33 26.80
CA GLU A 360 -5.23 -4.50 27.69
C GLU A 360 -6.53 -4.04 27.03
N TYR A 361 -7.67 -4.58 27.47
CA TYR A 361 -9.00 -4.15 27.03
C TYR A 361 -9.18 -2.62 27.12
N GLY A 362 -9.72 -2.03 26.05
CA GLY A 362 -9.99 -0.59 25.96
C GLY A 362 -8.77 0.26 25.57
N ASN A 363 -7.59 -0.35 25.40
CA ASN A 363 -6.38 0.37 25.04
C ASN A 363 -5.99 0.16 23.56
N PHE A 364 -5.37 1.21 23.01
CA PHE A 364 -4.56 1.12 21.80
C PHE A 364 -3.15 0.64 22.17
N ALA A 365 -2.43 0.07 21.21
CA ALA A 365 -1.00 -0.21 21.40
C ALA A 365 -0.24 1.06 21.81
N SER A 366 0.60 0.96 22.84
CA SER A 366 1.32 2.10 23.42
C SER A 366 2.27 2.79 22.44
N GLU A 367 2.82 2.04 21.49
CA GLU A 367 3.71 2.53 20.43
C GLU A 367 2.94 3.24 19.29
N GLY A 368 1.61 3.27 19.34
CA GLY A 368 0.75 3.83 18.30
C GLY A 368 0.63 2.89 17.09
N TYR A 369 0.98 3.40 15.91
CA TYR A 369 0.93 2.63 14.67
C TYR A 369 2.13 1.68 14.54
N LEU A 370 1.84 0.39 14.42
CA LEU A 370 2.79 -0.64 14.03
C LEU A 370 3.01 -0.59 12.50
N SER A 371 4.23 -0.30 12.06
CA SER A 371 4.57 -0.27 10.63
C SER A 371 5.27 -1.57 10.22
N LEU A 372 4.68 -2.34 9.31
CA LEU A 372 5.23 -3.58 8.77
C LEU A 372 5.51 -3.43 7.28
N THR A 373 6.54 -4.10 6.77
CA THR A 373 6.66 -4.32 5.32
C THR A 373 5.38 -4.96 4.80
N THR A 374 4.93 -4.59 3.61
CA THR A 374 3.69 -5.19 3.07
C THR A 374 3.97 -6.62 2.62
N ALA A 375 3.74 -7.59 3.52
CA ALA A 375 3.91 -9.03 3.30
C ALA A 375 2.77 -9.80 4.00
N ASP A 376 2.69 -11.10 3.74
CA ASP A 376 1.73 -11.97 4.44
C ASP A 376 2.43 -12.59 5.67
N TYR A 377 1.77 -12.49 6.83
CA TYR A 377 2.33 -12.88 8.12
C TYR A 377 1.48 -13.94 8.82
N VAL A 378 2.07 -14.59 9.83
CA VAL A 378 1.34 -15.43 10.78
C VAL A 378 1.49 -14.83 12.16
N ILE A 379 0.36 -14.50 12.79
CA ILE A 379 0.31 -13.80 14.08
C ILE A 379 -0.32 -14.72 15.12
N GLU A 380 0.40 -14.97 16.20
CA GLU A 380 -0.12 -15.56 17.42
C GLU A 380 -0.67 -14.49 18.35
N VAL A 381 -1.84 -14.77 18.92
CA VAL A 381 -2.40 -14.03 20.05
C VAL A 381 -2.04 -14.79 21.31
N ARG A 382 -1.24 -14.18 22.19
CA ARG A 382 -0.78 -14.83 23.43
C ARG A 382 -1.34 -14.13 24.65
N ASN A 383 -1.64 -14.88 25.72
CA ASN A 383 -2.12 -14.29 26.97
C ASN A 383 -0.99 -13.74 27.87
N LYS A 384 -1.34 -12.79 28.72
CA LYS A 384 -0.50 -12.32 29.83
C LYS A 384 -1.26 -12.25 31.16
N PRO A 385 -0.63 -12.67 32.27
CA PRO A 385 0.61 -13.46 32.33
C PRO A 385 0.36 -14.90 31.84
N GLY A 386 1.36 -15.58 31.26
CA GLY A 386 1.23 -16.99 30.86
C GLY A 386 1.92 -17.35 29.55
N ASN A 387 1.90 -16.43 28.57
CA ASN A 387 2.46 -16.62 27.23
C ASN A 387 1.90 -17.85 26.50
N GLU A 388 0.69 -18.29 26.83
CA GLU A 388 -0.04 -19.33 26.13
C GLU A 388 -0.62 -18.77 24.84
N VAL A 389 -0.51 -19.52 23.74
CA VAL A 389 -1.13 -19.16 22.46
C VAL A 389 -2.63 -19.42 22.55
N LEU A 390 -3.43 -18.36 22.48
CA LEU A 390 -4.89 -18.43 22.45
C LEU A 390 -5.38 -18.73 21.04
N TYR A 391 -4.81 -18.04 20.05
CA TYR A 391 -5.19 -18.15 18.64
C TYR A 391 -3.98 -17.91 17.74
N THR A 392 -4.08 -18.38 16.50
CA THR A 392 -3.09 -18.09 15.44
C THR A 392 -3.85 -17.68 14.19
N TYR A 393 -3.50 -16.53 13.63
CA TYR A 393 -4.18 -15.92 12.49
C TYR A 393 -3.21 -15.68 11.33
N SER A 394 -3.71 -15.78 10.12
CA SER A 394 -3.03 -15.26 8.93
C SER A 394 -3.30 -13.76 8.84
N LEU A 395 -2.26 -12.96 8.63
CA LEU A 395 -2.35 -11.52 8.40
C LEU A 395 -1.87 -11.22 6.95
N PRO A 396 -2.77 -11.31 5.95
CA PRO A 396 -2.40 -11.31 4.54
C PRO A 396 -2.30 -9.89 3.95
N LEU A 397 -1.34 -9.06 4.39
CA LEU A 397 -1.28 -7.65 3.97
C LEU A 397 -0.96 -7.50 2.47
N SER A 398 -0.08 -8.36 1.94
CA SER A 398 0.29 -8.33 0.52
C SER A 398 -0.83 -8.87 -0.36
N ALA A 399 -1.43 -10.01 0.03
CA ALA A 399 -2.54 -10.57 -0.72
C ALA A 399 -3.79 -9.68 -0.73
N LEU A 400 -3.98 -8.83 0.29
CA LEU A 400 -5.02 -7.80 0.32
C LEU A 400 -4.64 -6.50 -0.42
N GLY A 401 -3.40 -6.37 -0.90
CA GLY A 401 -2.93 -5.18 -1.61
C GLY A 401 -2.84 -3.93 -0.74
N LEU A 402 -2.52 -4.07 0.55
CA LEU A 402 -2.52 -2.98 1.54
C LEU A 402 -1.21 -2.16 1.56
N GLN A 403 -0.45 -2.17 0.47
CA GLN A 403 0.80 -1.43 0.39
C GLN A 403 0.54 0.08 0.39
N GLY A 404 1.19 0.79 1.32
CA GLY A 404 1.04 2.24 1.50
C GLY A 404 -0.22 2.64 2.29
N GLU A 405 -1.01 1.68 2.78
CA GLU A 405 -2.25 1.94 3.52
C GLU A 405 -2.02 2.00 5.03
N ALA A 406 -2.81 2.84 5.71
CA ALA A 406 -2.93 2.81 7.16
C ALA A 406 -4.35 2.39 7.57
N LEU A 407 -4.44 1.46 8.51
CA LEU A 407 -5.69 0.86 8.97
C LEU A 407 -5.67 0.56 10.47
N SER A 408 -6.79 0.10 11.01
CA SER A 408 -6.85 -0.43 12.38
C SER A 408 -6.92 -1.95 12.39
N LEU A 409 -6.18 -2.58 13.30
CA LEU A 409 -6.28 -3.99 13.65
C LEU A 409 -7.03 -4.09 14.99
N CYS A 410 -8.29 -4.48 14.94
CA CYS A 410 -9.19 -4.49 16.08
C CYS A 410 -9.37 -5.92 16.59
N VAL A 411 -9.25 -6.09 17.90
CA VAL A 411 -9.67 -7.33 18.58
C VAL A 411 -11.11 -7.18 19.02
N ALA A 412 -11.99 -8.14 18.73
CA ALA A 412 -13.40 -8.08 19.13
C ALA A 412 -14.00 -9.48 19.34
N GLY A 413 -15.23 -9.54 19.86
CA GLY A 413 -15.91 -10.80 20.20
C GLY A 413 -15.47 -11.38 21.54
N PHE A 414 -15.89 -12.61 21.83
CA PHE A 414 -15.69 -13.29 23.11
C PHE A 414 -14.80 -14.53 23.02
N VAL A 415 -13.83 -14.65 23.94
CA VAL A 415 -13.03 -15.87 24.12
C VAL A 415 -13.91 -17.01 24.66
N ASN A 416 -14.89 -16.69 25.51
CA ASN A 416 -15.89 -17.63 26.01
C ASN A 416 -17.31 -17.16 25.65
N PRO A 417 -17.80 -17.45 24.43
CA PRO A 417 -19.15 -17.08 24.01
C PRO A 417 -20.24 -17.67 24.90
N THR A 418 -20.05 -18.87 25.44
CA THR A 418 -21.06 -19.53 26.29
C THR A 418 -21.34 -18.77 27.59
N ASN A 419 -20.34 -18.06 28.12
CA ASN A 419 -20.48 -17.19 29.29
C ASN A 419 -20.92 -15.76 28.93
N ASN A 420 -21.05 -15.46 27.63
CA ASN A 420 -21.31 -14.14 27.07
C ASN A 420 -22.48 -14.18 26.08
N SER A 421 -23.62 -14.71 26.55
CA SER A 421 -24.90 -14.82 25.82
C SER A 421 -24.83 -15.49 24.44
N ASN A 422 -23.82 -16.32 24.18
CA ASN A 422 -23.51 -16.86 22.86
C ASN A 422 -23.42 -15.75 21.79
N GLY A 423 -22.76 -14.64 22.13
CA GLY A 423 -22.39 -13.58 21.18
C GLY A 423 -21.28 -14.01 20.22
N PRO A 424 -20.82 -13.10 19.34
CA PRO A 424 -19.74 -13.35 18.39
C PRO A 424 -18.47 -13.88 19.07
N ALA A 425 -17.82 -14.88 18.47
CA ALA A 425 -16.56 -15.43 18.96
C ALA A 425 -15.41 -14.43 18.79
N PHE A 426 -14.35 -14.62 19.57
CA PHE A 426 -13.13 -13.83 19.49
C PHE A 426 -12.54 -13.84 18.07
N GLY A 427 -12.17 -12.66 17.57
CA GLY A 427 -11.54 -12.48 16.27
C GLY A 427 -10.64 -11.25 16.21
N LEU A 428 -9.75 -11.22 15.21
CA LEU A 428 -9.03 -10.03 14.77
C LEU A 428 -9.62 -9.51 13.47
N TYR A 429 -9.80 -8.20 13.38
CA TYR A 429 -10.53 -7.54 12.31
C TYR A 429 -9.75 -6.34 11.78
N LEU A 430 -9.67 -6.18 10.45
CA LEU A 430 -9.07 -5.01 9.82
C LEU A 430 -10.15 -3.97 9.46
N SER A 431 -9.96 -2.72 9.89
CA SER A 431 -10.80 -1.56 9.54
C SER A 431 -10.05 -0.61 8.62
N GLY A 432 -10.49 -0.49 7.37
CA GLY A 432 -9.93 0.47 6.40
C GLY A 432 -10.63 1.84 6.41
N LYS A 433 -9.98 2.85 5.81
CA LYS A 433 -10.44 4.25 5.75
C LYS A 433 -11.83 4.46 5.11
N ASN A 434 -12.25 3.55 4.24
CA ASN A 434 -13.50 3.64 3.50
C ASN A 434 -14.72 3.15 4.30
N GLY A 435 -14.52 2.62 5.50
CA GLY A 435 -15.59 2.00 6.28
C GLY A 435 -16.11 0.70 5.67
N GLY A 436 -17.28 0.26 6.14
CA GLY A 436 -17.93 -0.99 5.75
C GLY A 436 -17.70 -2.11 6.74
N ALA A 437 -17.96 -3.35 6.31
CA ALA A 437 -17.68 -4.54 7.10
C ALA A 437 -16.17 -4.68 7.30
N LEU A 438 -15.77 -4.99 8.53
CA LEU A 438 -14.38 -5.26 8.86
C LEU A 438 -13.95 -6.59 8.26
N PHE A 439 -12.69 -6.68 7.83
CA PHE A 439 -12.14 -7.92 7.32
C PHE A 439 -11.64 -8.78 8.48
N GLU A 440 -12.36 -9.85 8.81
CA GLU A 440 -11.94 -10.82 9.81
C GLU A 440 -10.72 -11.61 9.30
N LEU A 441 -9.66 -11.67 10.12
CA LEU A 441 -8.46 -12.42 9.78
C LEU A 441 -8.76 -13.93 9.77
N PRO A 442 -8.29 -14.68 8.76
CA PRO A 442 -8.43 -16.14 8.75
C PRO A 442 -7.61 -16.80 9.86
N ILE A 443 -8.17 -17.80 10.54
CA ILE A 443 -7.39 -18.68 11.42
C ILE A 443 -6.29 -19.36 10.60
N TYR A 444 -5.06 -19.28 11.08
CA TYR A 444 -3.93 -19.98 10.47
C TYR A 444 -3.98 -21.47 10.84
N ILE A 445 -4.08 -22.30 9.82
CA ILE A 445 -3.94 -23.74 9.95
C ILE A 445 -2.59 -24.10 9.33
N PRO A 446 -1.60 -24.53 10.13
CA PRO A 446 -0.32 -24.95 9.59
C PRO A 446 -0.55 -26.11 8.61
N PRO A 447 0.20 -26.18 7.49
CA PRO A 447 0.10 -27.32 6.59
C PRO A 447 0.28 -28.63 7.38
N THR A 448 -0.39 -29.71 7.00
CA THR A 448 -0.21 -31.02 7.64
C THR A 448 0.77 -31.90 6.87
N THR A 449 1.32 -31.38 5.78
CA THR A 449 2.16 -32.08 4.83
C THR A 449 3.47 -31.35 4.59
N SER A 450 4.45 -32.10 4.08
CA SER A 450 5.79 -31.68 3.69
C SER A 450 6.06 -32.21 2.28
N PHE A 451 7.09 -31.71 1.61
CA PHE A 451 7.38 -32.02 0.20
C PHE A 451 8.76 -32.67 0.07
N VAL A 452 8.84 -33.85 -0.55
CA VAL A 452 10.10 -34.59 -0.72
C VAL A 452 10.36 -34.95 -2.18
N GLN A 453 11.54 -34.61 -2.69
CA GLN A 453 12.03 -35.06 -3.99
C GLN A 453 13.08 -36.17 -3.79
N PHE A 454 12.89 -37.31 -4.46
CA PHE A 454 13.84 -38.42 -4.46
C PHE A 454 14.70 -38.39 -5.72
N ILE A 455 16.02 -38.46 -5.54
CA ILE A 455 17.00 -38.37 -6.62
C ILE A 455 17.84 -39.64 -6.65
N HIS A 456 17.80 -40.41 -7.73
CA HIS A 456 18.55 -41.65 -7.83
C HIS A 456 19.87 -41.44 -8.56
N ASN A 457 20.99 -41.51 -7.81
CA ASN A 457 22.33 -41.29 -8.33
C ASN A 457 23.28 -42.51 -8.23
N ILE A 458 22.82 -43.64 -7.69
CA ILE A 458 23.57 -44.91 -7.65
C ILE A 458 23.90 -45.38 -9.07
N ALA A 459 25.19 -45.29 -9.45
CA ALA A 459 25.68 -45.66 -10.79
C ALA A 459 25.95 -47.18 -10.95
N ASP A 460 25.60 -47.97 -9.94
CA ASP A 460 25.71 -49.43 -9.99
C ASP A 460 24.81 -50.02 -11.10
N THR A 461 25.41 -50.79 -12.00
CA THR A 461 24.73 -51.45 -13.11
C THR A 461 23.66 -52.46 -12.67
N SER A 462 23.69 -52.97 -11.44
CA SER A 462 22.62 -53.82 -10.90
C SER A 462 21.43 -53.03 -10.33
N ALA A 463 21.58 -51.72 -10.11
CA ALA A 463 20.60 -50.84 -9.50
C ALA A 463 20.19 -49.71 -10.47
N GLN A 464 19.84 -50.07 -11.71
CA GLN A 464 19.36 -49.10 -12.72
C GLN A 464 17.93 -48.61 -12.45
N SER A 465 17.21 -49.29 -11.57
CA SER A 465 15.91 -48.93 -11.05
C SER A 465 15.77 -49.42 -9.60
N LEU A 466 15.10 -48.62 -8.78
CA LEU A 466 14.85 -48.90 -7.37
C LEU A 466 13.41 -48.55 -6.99
N ASP A 467 12.89 -49.23 -5.98
CA ASP A 467 11.61 -48.88 -5.37
C ASP A 467 11.87 -48.04 -4.12
N ILE A 468 11.08 -46.98 -3.94
CA ILE A 468 11.10 -46.13 -2.76
C ILE A 468 9.81 -46.34 -1.98
N TRP A 469 9.95 -46.74 -0.73
CA TRP A 469 8.84 -46.93 0.21
C TRP A 469 8.88 -45.89 1.31
N MET A 470 7.71 -45.48 1.78
CA MET A 470 7.49 -44.71 2.98
C MET A 470 6.60 -45.50 3.93
N ASN A 471 7.13 -45.87 5.09
CA ASN A 471 6.53 -46.81 6.01
C ASN A 471 6.14 -48.09 5.25
N ASN A 472 4.84 -48.38 5.12
CA ASN A 472 4.30 -49.55 4.44
C ASN A 472 3.67 -49.23 3.07
N GLN A 473 3.92 -48.04 2.52
CA GLN A 473 3.40 -47.59 1.23
C GLN A 473 4.53 -47.39 0.23
N MET A 474 4.39 -47.94 -0.97
CA MET A 474 5.30 -47.64 -2.08
C MET A 474 5.03 -46.22 -2.58
N LEU A 475 6.04 -45.35 -2.56
CA LEU A 475 5.99 -43.98 -3.07
C LEU A 475 6.39 -43.89 -4.54
N LEU A 476 7.47 -44.58 -4.91
CA LEU A 476 7.98 -44.62 -6.28
C LEU A 476 8.25 -46.08 -6.66
N ASP A 477 7.59 -46.52 -7.71
CA ASP A 477 7.77 -47.82 -8.34
C ASP A 477 8.77 -47.67 -9.50
N ASN A 478 9.82 -48.47 -9.55
CA ASN A 478 10.83 -48.45 -10.62
C ASN A 478 11.44 -47.05 -10.89
N HIS A 479 11.86 -46.35 -9.84
CA HIS A 479 12.57 -45.07 -9.97
C HIS A 479 13.92 -45.29 -10.64
N LEU A 480 14.14 -44.67 -11.80
CA LEU A 480 15.30 -44.95 -12.66
C LEU A 480 16.56 -44.21 -12.19
N PHE A 481 17.72 -44.79 -12.44
CA PHE A 481 19.01 -44.11 -12.33
C PHE A 481 19.05 -42.81 -13.16
N GLN A 482 19.68 -41.76 -12.61
CA GLN A 482 19.73 -40.40 -13.18
C GLN A 482 18.35 -39.78 -13.40
N LYS A 483 17.45 -40.00 -12.44
CA LYS A 483 16.13 -39.40 -12.41
C LYS A 483 15.83 -38.82 -11.03
N ALA A 484 15.19 -37.66 -11.04
CA ALA A 484 14.56 -37.03 -9.89
C ALA A 484 13.04 -37.17 -10.00
N SER A 485 12.37 -37.48 -8.90
CA SER A 485 10.90 -37.38 -8.82
C SER A 485 10.47 -35.91 -8.85
N PRO A 486 9.19 -35.58 -9.14
CA PRO A 486 8.64 -34.32 -8.64
C PRO A 486 8.65 -34.32 -7.10
N TYR A 487 8.45 -33.15 -6.48
CA TYR A 487 8.18 -33.09 -5.05
C TYR A 487 6.88 -33.82 -4.72
N LEU A 488 6.99 -34.88 -3.92
CA LEU A 488 5.87 -35.68 -3.43
C LEU A 488 5.40 -35.13 -2.09
N GLU A 489 4.09 -34.98 -1.95
CA GLU A 489 3.47 -34.58 -0.69
C GLU A 489 3.44 -35.77 0.29
N VAL A 490 3.97 -35.57 1.49
CA VAL A 490 4.04 -36.58 2.55
C VAL A 490 3.59 -35.98 3.89
N PRO A 491 3.13 -36.79 4.86
CA PRO A 491 2.73 -36.27 6.16
C PRO A 491 3.89 -35.56 6.90
N ALA A 492 3.60 -34.40 7.51
CA ALA A 492 4.57 -33.66 8.32
C ALA A 492 4.40 -33.95 9.82
N ASN A 493 5.41 -33.55 10.62
CA ASN A 493 5.45 -33.59 12.07
C ASN A 493 5.19 -34.98 12.70
N GLN A 494 5.41 -36.04 11.92
CA GLN A 494 5.39 -37.43 12.35
C GLN A 494 6.65 -38.14 11.87
N ASN A 495 7.06 -39.18 12.60
CA ASN A 495 8.21 -40.00 12.20
C ASN A 495 7.85 -40.87 10.98
N LEU A 496 8.55 -40.66 9.87
CA LEU A 496 8.43 -41.42 8.64
C LEU A 496 9.69 -42.25 8.43
N THR A 497 9.53 -43.51 8.02
CA THR A 497 10.63 -44.37 7.57
C THR A 497 10.64 -44.41 6.05
N PHE A 498 11.66 -43.86 5.41
CA PHE A 498 11.91 -44.08 3.99
C PHE A 498 12.83 -45.29 3.81
N SER A 499 12.55 -46.12 2.82
CA SER A 499 13.31 -47.33 2.52
C SER A 499 13.56 -47.45 1.02
N VAL A 500 14.80 -47.77 0.65
CA VAL A 500 15.23 -47.99 -0.74
C VAL A 500 15.38 -49.48 -0.97
N LEU A 501 14.70 -50.03 -1.96
CA LEU A 501 14.68 -51.45 -2.25
C LEU A 501 14.97 -51.75 -3.73
N PRO A 502 15.40 -52.98 -4.06
CA PRO A 502 15.47 -53.43 -5.45
C PRO A 502 14.10 -53.35 -6.13
N GLN A 503 14.07 -53.08 -7.44
CA GLN A 503 12.86 -52.92 -8.29
C GLN A 503 11.81 -54.06 -8.27
N THR A 504 12.11 -55.19 -7.62
CA THR A 504 11.19 -56.34 -7.50
C THR A 504 10.52 -56.39 -6.13
N SER A 505 10.57 -55.30 -5.36
CA SER A 505 10.08 -55.29 -3.99
C SER A 505 8.54 -55.31 -3.95
N ILE A 506 7.99 -55.98 -2.94
CA ILE A 506 6.53 -56.03 -2.69
C ILE A 506 6.17 -55.60 -1.26
N SER A 507 7.18 -55.35 -0.43
CA SER A 507 7.09 -54.85 0.94
C SER A 507 8.36 -54.04 1.24
N PRO A 508 8.37 -53.18 2.27
CA PRO A 508 9.55 -52.40 2.67
C PRO A 508 10.63 -53.21 3.40
N ASP A 509 10.54 -54.55 3.42
CA ASP A 509 11.42 -55.43 4.20
C ASP A 509 12.79 -55.64 3.52
N ASN A 510 13.85 -55.74 4.32
CA ASN A 510 15.24 -55.93 3.88
C ASN A 510 15.73 -54.87 2.86
N PRO A 511 15.64 -53.57 3.19
CA PRO A 511 16.04 -52.51 2.29
C PRO A 511 17.56 -52.44 2.11
N LEU A 512 17.99 -51.87 0.99
CA LEU A 512 19.40 -51.50 0.75
C LEU A 512 19.84 -50.44 1.76
N THR A 513 18.94 -49.50 2.07
CA THR A 513 19.12 -48.50 3.13
C THR A 513 17.76 -47.96 3.60
N SER A 514 17.71 -47.45 4.83
CA SER A 514 16.52 -46.81 5.41
C SER A 514 16.89 -45.56 6.19
N LEU A 515 15.96 -44.61 6.25
CA LEU A 515 16.12 -43.32 6.88
C LEU A 515 14.84 -42.95 7.62
N ASN A 516 14.95 -42.71 8.93
CA ASN A 516 13.85 -42.24 9.77
C ASN A 516 13.93 -40.73 9.90
N LEU A 517 12.84 -40.02 9.56
CA LEU A 517 12.78 -38.56 9.56
C LEU A 517 11.44 -38.06 10.08
N THR A 518 11.49 -36.99 10.86
CA THR A 518 10.33 -36.13 11.12
C THR A 518 10.47 -34.88 10.26
N LEU A 519 9.61 -34.74 9.25
CA LEU A 519 9.65 -33.61 8.32
C LEU A 519 8.80 -32.46 8.85
N GLU A 520 9.29 -31.24 8.74
CA GLU A 520 8.51 -30.06 9.14
C GLU A 520 7.45 -29.73 8.08
N SER A 521 6.32 -29.23 8.57
CA SER A 521 5.20 -28.77 7.76
C SER A 521 5.60 -27.71 6.73
N GLY A 522 5.11 -27.85 5.49
CA GLY A 522 5.31 -26.91 4.39
C GLY A 522 6.72 -26.87 3.79
N LYS A 523 7.71 -27.53 4.42
CA LYS A 523 9.09 -27.52 3.94
C LYS A 523 9.30 -28.46 2.75
N HIS A 524 10.32 -28.14 1.96
CA HIS A 524 10.80 -28.95 0.84
C HIS A 524 12.13 -29.61 1.19
N TYR A 525 12.27 -30.88 0.85
CA TYR A 525 13.44 -31.71 1.11
C TYR A 525 13.89 -32.45 -0.14
N ILE A 526 15.19 -32.59 -0.33
CA ILE A 526 15.78 -33.51 -1.32
C ILE A 526 16.34 -34.71 -0.56
N ILE A 527 15.98 -35.92 -1.00
CA ILE A 527 16.60 -37.17 -0.56
C ILE A 527 17.30 -37.79 -1.76
N LEU A 528 18.63 -37.80 -1.71
CA LEU A 528 19.48 -38.25 -2.80
C LEU A 528 20.10 -39.60 -2.45
N LEU A 529 20.02 -40.53 -3.39
CA LEU A 529 20.48 -41.90 -3.25
C LEU A 529 21.85 -42.05 -3.92
N ASP A 530 22.87 -42.29 -3.11
CA ASP A 530 24.25 -42.54 -3.55
C ASP A 530 24.75 -43.91 -3.10
N GLY A 531 25.90 -44.34 -3.62
CA GLY A 531 26.61 -45.55 -3.21
C GLY A 531 26.55 -46.68 -4.23
N ILE A 532 26.83 -47.90 -3.76
CA ILE A 532 26.92 -49.14 -4.53
C ILE A 532 26.02 -50.19 -3.89
N ALA A 533 25.14 -50.80 -4.69
CA ALA A 533 24.21 -51.83 -4.23
C ALA A 533 24.82 -53.24 -4.25
N SER A 534 25.78 -53.46 -5.15
CA SER A 534 26.51 -54.70 -5.36
C SER A 534 27.54 -54.95 -4.26
N SER A 535 27.77 -56.22 -3.93
CA SER A 535 28.75 -56.63 -2.92
C SER A 535 30.20 -56.74 -3.44
N SER A 536 30.42 -56.61 -4.75
CA SER A 536 31.74 -56.68 -5.40
C SER A 536 31.72 -56.00 -6.78
N GLY A 537 32.88 -55.81 -7.41
CA GLY A 537 32.99 -55.23 -8.75
C GLY A 537 33.14 -53.71 -8.81
N TYR A 538 33.19 -53.05 -7.65
CA TYR A 538 33.35 -51.60 -7.52
C TYR A 538 34.47 -51.28 -6.52
N SER A 539 35.13 -50.14 -6.70
CA SER A 539 36.19 -49.66 -5.83
C SER A 539 36.13 -48.12 -5.73
N PRO A 540 35.84 -47.56 -4.54
CA PRO A 540 35.54 -48.26 -3.28
C PRO A 540 34.16 -48.96 -3.26
N LEU A 541 33.98 -49.96 -2.38
CA LEU A 541 32.66 -50.54 -2.08
C LEU A 541 31.96 -49.71 -1.00
N THR A 542 31.33 -48.61 -1.43
CA THR A 542 30.56 -47.72 -0.54
C THR A 542 29.09 -48.17 -0.50
N PRO A 543 28.52 -48.50 0.67
CA PRO A 543 27.11 -48.90 0.77
C PRO A 543 26.15 -47.81 0.30
N VAL A 544 24.94 -48.21 -0.12
CA VAL A 544 23.88 -47.27 -0.47
C VAL A 544 23.50 -46.39 0.73
N SER A 545 23.43 -45.08 0.53
CA SER A 545 23.02 -44.09 1.53
C SER A 545 21.90 -43.18 1.00
N MET A 546 21.21 -42.52 1.94
CA MET A 546 20.21 -41.47 1.67
C MET A 546 20.71 -40.16 2.26
N GLU A 547 21.10 -39.24 1.38
CA GLU A 547 21.60 -37.92 1.75
C GLU A 547 20.47 -36.90 1.70
N ILE A 548 20.14 -36.33 2.86
CA ILE A 548 19.05 -35.37 3.00
C ILE A 548 19.55 -33.93 2.94
N PHE A 549 18.92 -33.13 2.08
CA PHE A 549 19.04 -31.68 2.10
C PHE A 549 17.71 -31.05 2.53
N ALA A 550 17.74 -30.31 3.63
CA ALA A 550 16.58 -29.59 4.17
C ALA A 550 16.48 -28.17 3.61
N ASN A 551 15.26 -27.63 3.54
CA ASN A 551 14.96 -26.29 2.99
C ASN A 551 15.36 -26.15 1.51
N ALA A 552 15.08 -27.19 0.72
CA ALA A 552 15.28 -27.14 -0.72
C ALA A 552 14.43 -26.01 -1.33
N ARG A 553 15.00 -25.25 -2.26
CA ARG A 553 14.33 -24.15 -2.95
C ARG A 553 13.76 -24.65 -4.28
N THR A 554 12.59 -24.13 -4.63
CA THR A 554 11.98 -24.33 -5.96
C THR A 554 12.17 -23.12 -6.89
N ILE A 555 12.49 -21.96 -6.31
CA ILE A 555 12.78 -20.70 -7.00
C ILE A 555 14.04 -20.05 -6.43
N ALA A 556 14.70 -19.21 -7.23
CA ALA A 556 15.84 -18.42 -6.76
C ALA A 556 15.37 -17.27 -5.87
N LEU A 557 16.20 -16.85 -4.91
CA LEU A 557 15.92 -15.65 -4.10
C LEU A 557 15.95 -14.37 -4.94
N ASN A 558 16.79 -14.33 -5.97
CA ASN A 558 16.85 -13.24 -6.93
C ASN A 558 16.28 -13.70 -8.28
N ASN A 559 15.17 -13.10 -8.71
CA ASN A 559 14.47 -13.47 -9.95
C ASN A 559 15.27 -13.21 -11.25
N THR A 560 16.43 -12.56 -11.18
CA THR A 560 17.35 -12.35 -12.32
C THR A 560 18.52 -13.33 -12.34
N LYS A 561 18.69 -14.13 -11.29
CA LYS A 561 19.80 -15.08 -11.08
C LYS A 561 19.27 -16.51 -11.01
N ILE A 562 20.16 -17.44 -10.74
CA ILE A 562 19.86 -18.85 -10.54
C ILE A 562 20.51 -19.28 -9.23
N ASP A 563 19.76 -19.97 -8.38
CA ASP A 563 20.32 -20.56 -7.16
C ASP A 563 20.77 -21.99 -7.46
N VAL A 564 22.06 -22.27 -7.34
CA VAL A 564 22.63 -23.59 -7.62
C VAL A 564 23.04 -24.27 -6.32
N LEU A 565 22.44 -25.42 -6.04
CA LEU A 565 22.92 -26.37 -5.03
C LEU A 565 23.87 -27.35 -5.72
N PHE A 566 25.02 -27.67 -5.12
CA PHE A 566 25.97 -28.63 -5.66
C PHE A 566 26.00 -29.90 -4.82
N HIS A 567 26.15 -31.05 -5.48
CA HIS A 567 26.32 -32.34 -4.81
C HIS A 567 27.39 -33.20 -5.50
N HIS A 568 28.22 -33.87 -4.71
CA HIS A 568 29.22 -34.80 -5.20
C HIS A 568 28.79 -36.25 -4.97
N GLY A 569 28.26 -36.90 -6.02
CA GLY A 569 27.73 -38.25 -5.92
C GLY A 569 28.60 -39.36 -6.55
N SER A 570 29.82 -39.07 -6.99
CA SER A 570 30.75 -40.09 -7.48
C SER A 570 31.57 -40.72 -6.35
N ILE A 571 31.59 -42.05 -6.24
CA ILE A 571 32.27 -42.74 -5.12
C ILE A 571 33.80 -42.80 -5.23
N ASP A 572 34.35 -42.59 -6.42
CA ASP A 572 35.77 -42.79 -6.74
C ASP A 572 36.44 -41.53 -7.33
N ALA A 573 35.69 -40.44 -7.48
CA ALA A 573 36.24 -39.14 -7.80
C ALA A 573 36.86 -38.49 -6.55
N PRO A 574 37.97 -37.75 -6.68
CA PRO A 574 38.54 -36.99 -5.58
C PRO A 574 37.68 -35.76 -5.26
N GLU A 575 37.84 -35.22 -4.05
CA GLU A 575 37.26 -33.92 -3.67
C GLU A 575 37.61 -32.85 -4.71
N TYR A 576 36.63 -32.04 -5.09
CA TYR A 576 36.80 -30.99 -6.09
C TYR A 576 36.10 -29.69 -5.71
N SER A 577 36.53 -28.61 -6.34
CA SER A 577 35.92 -27.29 -6.28
C SER A 577 35.39 -26.91 -7.66
N VAL A 578 34.37 -26.07 -7.71
CA VAL A 578 33.74 -25.59 -8.95
C VAL A 578 34.19 -24.15 -9.18
N PHE A 579 34.82 -23.91 -10.32
CA PHE A 579 35.24 -22.58 -10.77
C PHE A 579 34.56 -22.24 -12.08
N ASP A 580 34.28 -20.98 -12.34
CA ASP A 580 33.92 -20.55 -13.71
C ASP A 580 35.16 -20.64 -14.64
N PHE A 581 34.95 -20.51 -15.95
CA PHE A 581 36.04 -20.51 -16.93
C PHE A 581 37.00 -19.31 -16.82
N SER A 582 36.62 -18.28 -16.05
CA SER A 582 37.51 -17.17 -15.71
C SER A 582 38.31 -17.43 -14.43
N MET A 583 38.25 -18.66 -13.90
CA MET A 583 38.90 -19.09 -12.66
C MET A 583 38.41 -18.35 -11.42
N ASN A 584 37.19 -17.83 -11.43
CA ASN A 584 36.52 -17.38 -10.20
C ASN A 584 35.87 -18.58 -9.52
N SER A 585 36.05 -18.66 -8.21
CA SER A 585 35.44 -19.71 -7.40
C SER A 585 33.92 -19.55 -7.36
N ILE A 586 33.20 -20.64 -7.63
CA ILE A 586 31.75 -20.74 -7.47
C ILE A 586 31.42 -21.45 -6.16
N PHE A 587 32.12 -22.56 -5.89
CA PHE A 587 32.05 -23.29 -4.63
C PHE A 587 33.31 -24.14 -4.44
N GLU A 588 33.79 -24.29 -3.20
CA GLU A 588 35.03 -25.02 -2.91
C GLU A 588 34.82 -26.21 -1.97
N GLY A 589 35.58 -27.28 -2.20
CA GLY A 589 35.70 -28.41 -1.28
C GLY A 589 34.50 -29.36 -1.25
N LEU A 590 33.89 -29.68 -2.41
CA LEU A 590 32.88 -30.73 -2.51
C LEU A 590 33.55 -32.09 -2.38
N SER A 591 33.30 -32.77 -1.27
CA SER A 591 33.66 -34.17 -1.03
C SER A 591 32.45 -35.08 -1.24
N TYR A 592 32.66 -36.37 -1.45
CA TYR A 592 31.59 -37.36 -1.64
C TYR A 592 30.49 -37.23 -0.57
N THR A 593 29.23 -37.28 -1.00
CA THR A 593 27.97 -37.05 -0.27
C THR A 593 27.72 -35.62 0.25
N MET A 594 28.63 -34.68 0.03
CA MET A 594 28.45 -33.29 0.49
C MET A 594 27.48 -32.51 -0.41
N TYR A 595 26.53 -31.83 0.23
CA TYR A 595 25.81 -30.70 -0.35
C TYR A 595 26.53 -29.37 -0.08
N SER A 596 26.57 -28.48 -1.07
CA SER A 596 26.90 -27.09 -0.84
C SER A 596 25.76 -26.32 -0.15
N SER A 597 26.00 -25.05 0.21
CA SER A 597 24.90 -24.08 0.29
C SER A 597 24.44 -23.69 -1.13
N TYR A 598 23.25 -23.10 -1.26
CA TYR A 598 22.85 -22.48 -2.52
C TYR A 598 23.80 -21.32 -2.86
N THR A 599 24.40 -21.36 -4.05
CA THR A 599 25.21 -20.28 -4.62
C THR A 599 24.40 -19.56 -5.70
N GLU A 600 24.30 -18.23 -5.61
CA GLU A 600 23.70 -17.41 -6.67
C GLU A 600 24.65 -17.31 -7.87
N VAL A 601 24.15 -17.69 -9.04
CA VAL A 601 24.92 -17.69 -10.30
C VAL A 601 24.18 -16.83 -11.35
N ASN A 602 24.95 -16.17 -12.22
CA ASN A 602 24.40 -15.46 -13.37
C ASN A 602 23.63 -16.42 -14.29
N SER A 603 22.49 -15.97 -14.81
CA SER A 603 21.66 -16.77 -15.72
C SER A 603 22.25 -16.93 -17.11
N THR A 604 23.43 -16.38 -17.40
CA THR A 604 24.11 -16.51 -18.69
C THR A 604 24.65 -17.93 -18.92
N ASP A 605 24.68 -18.36 -20.18
CA ASP A 605 25.42 -19.55 -20.58
C ASP A 605 26.91 -19.34 -20.27
N GLN A 606 27.52 -20.30 -19.60
CA GLN A 606 28.90 -20.20 -19.08
C GLN A 606 29.55 -21.57 -19.02
N GLY A 607 30.82 -21.64 -18.60
CA GLY A 607 31.50 -22.90 -18.38
C GLY A 607 32.03 -23.02 -16.95
N TRP A 608 32.05 -24.26 -16.43
CA TRP A 608 32.55 -24.58 -15.10
C TRP A 608 33.68 -25.61 -15.14
N HIS A 609 34.76 -25.35 -14.43
CA HIS A 609 35.84 -26.30 -14.16
C HIS A 609 35.58 -27.03 -12.84
N LEU A 610 35.74 -28.35 -12.85
CA LEU A 610 35.89 -29.15 -11.63
C LEU A 610 37.39 -29.29 -11.35
N ILE A 611 37.87 -28.72 -10.25
CA ILE A 611 39.29 -28.64 -9.92
C ILE A 611 39.57 -29.42 -8.64
N SER A 612 40.54 -30.33 -8.68
CA SER A 612 41.02 -31.05 -7.50
C SER A 612 42.52 -30.82 -7.32
N GLY A 613 42.92 -30.35 -6.14
CA GLY A 613 44.28 -29.85 -5.90
C GLY A 613 44.63 -28.73 -6.88
N ASN A 614 45.68 -28.92 -7.67
CA ASN A 614 46.12 -27.95 -8.69
C ASN A 614 45.71 -28.33 -10.13
N GLY A 615 44.88 -29.37 -10.30
CA GLY A 615 44.52 -29.92 -11.61
C GLY A 615 43.03 -29.78 -11.93
N ILE A 616 42.71 -29.45 -13.18
CA ILE A 616 41.34 -29.53 -13.70
C ILE A 616 41.03 -31.02 -13.94
N LEU A 617 40.01 -31.55 -13.25
CA LEU A 617 39.48 -32.89 -13.49
C LEU A 617 38.71 -32.96 -14.80
N LYS A 618 37.75 -32.04 -14.96
CA LYS A 618 36.81 -31.93 -16.08
C LYS A 618 36.37 -30.48 -16.24
N SER A 619 35.94 -30.11 -17.44
CA SER A 619 35.38 -28.79 -17.72
C SER A 619 34.06 -28.96 -18.43
N TYR A 620 33.03 -28.24 -18.01
CA TYR A 620 31.69 -28.40 -18.55
C TYR A 620 31.13 -27.09 -19.09
N GLN A 621 30.42 -27.15 -20.22
CA GLN A 621 29.55 -26.06 -20.64
C GLN A 621 28.21 -26.15 -19.91
N VAL A 622 27.75 -25.01 -19.40
CA VAL A 622 26.59 -24.85 -18.53
C VAL A 622 25.62 -23.85 -19.15
N PRO A 623 24.67 -24.33 -19.98
CA PRO A 623 23.82 -23.48 -20.81
C PRO A 623 22.57 -22.96 -20.04
N LEU A 624 22.80 -22.24 -18.94
CA LEU A 624 21.75 -21.79 -18.02
C LEU A 624 20.68 -20.87 -18.65
N ASN A 625 21.08 -19.97 -19.57
CA ASN A 625 20.17 -19.08 -20.27
C ASN A 625 19.38 -19.87 -21.32
N THR A 626 20.08 -20.74 -22.04
CA THR A 626 19.49 -21.60 -23.07
C THR A 626 18.43 -22.53 -22.47
N LEU A 627 18.65 -23.03 -21.25
CA LEU A 627 17.72 -23.86 -20.48
C LEU A 627 16.59 -23.06 -19.78
N GLN A 628 16.59 -21.72 -19.86
CA GLN A 628 15.58 -20.86 -19.23
C GLN A 628 15.42 -21.04 -17.71
N HIS A 629 16.53 -21.27 -17.00
CA HIS A 629 16.52 -21.44 -15.54
C HIS A 629 16.57 -20.12 -14.75
N THR A 630 16.45 -18.95 -15.42
CA THR A 630 16.42 -17.65 -14.74
C THR A 630 15.29 -17.59 -13.71
N GLY A 631 15.61 -17.17 -12.47
CA GLY A 631 14.68 -17.11 -11.35
C GLY A 631 14.38 -18.47 -10.71
N LYS A 632 15.04 -19.55 -11.13
CA LYS A 632 14.84 -20.91 -10.60
C LYS A 632 15.98 -21.37 -9.71
N ALA A 633 15.69 -22.33 -8.84
CA ALA A 633 16.69 -23.10 -8.12
C ALA A 633 16.94 -24.45 -8.82
N VAL A 634 18.20 -24.89 -8.89
CA VAL A 634 18.61 -26.15 -9.53
C VAL A 634 19.66 -26.89 -8.68
N LEU A 635 19.74 -28.21 -8.83
CA LEU A 635 20.81 -29.03 -8.28
C LEU A 635 21.81 -29.40 -9.39
N ALA A 636 23.07 -29.04 -9.21
CA ALA A 636 24.20 -29.47 -10.01
C ALA A 636 24.89 -30.67 -9.35
N ILE A 637 24.89 -31.82 -10.00
CA ILE A 637 25.38 -33.08 -9.42
C ILE A 637 26.44 -33.73 -10.31
N VAL A 638 27.50 -34.24 -9.69
CA VAL A 638 28.41 -35.18 -10.34
C VAL A 638 27.91 -36.61 -10.15
N SER A 639 27.75 -37.33 -11.26
CA SER A 639 27.21 -38.70 -11.31
C SER A 639 28.11 -39.59 -12.18
N GLY A 640 28.18 -40.89 -11.84
CA GLY A 640 29.03 -41.88 -12.52
C GLY A 640 30.40 -42.07 -11.85
N PHE A 641 31.28 -42.80 -12.52
CA PHE A 641 32.59 -43.21 -12.00
C PHE A 641 33.74 -42.45 -12.66
N TYR A 642 34.69 -41.97 -11.86
CA TYR A 642 35.92 -41.36 -12.33
C TYR A 642 36.87 -42.39 -12.98
N HIS A 643 36.87 -43.61 -12.45
CA HIS A 643 37.57 -44.79 -12.96
C HIS A 643 36.57 -45.92 -13.27
N PRO A 644 35.81 -45.85 -14.39
CA PRO A 644 34.86 -46.88 -14.79
C PRO A 644 35.48 -48.28 -14.86
N GLU A 645 36.74 -48.38 -15.27
CA GLU A 645 37.50 -49.63 -15.39
C GLU A 645 37.61 -50.39 -14.05
N ASN A 646 37.55 -49.68 -12.92
CA ASN A 646 37.57 -50.25 -11.57
C ASN A 646 36.16 -50.47 -11.01
N ASN A 647 35.14 -50.01 -11.72
CA ASN A 647 33.75 -49.89 -11.27
C ASN A 647 32.79 -50.56 -12.26
N SER A 648 33.08 -51.83 -12.57
CA SER A 648 32.31 -52.70 -13.47
C SER A 648 32.06 -52.11 -14.86
N ASN A 649 32.93 -51.22 -15.35
CA ASN A 649 32.73 -50.46 -16.58
C ASN A 649 31.39 -49.70 -16.61
N GLY A 650 30.94 -49.22 -15.45
CA GLY A 650 29.73 -48.40 -15.31
C GLY A 650 29.87 -47.04 -16.00
N GLN A 651 28.82 -46.22 -15.90
CA GLN A 651 28.79 -44.92 -16.58
C GLN A 651 29.93 -44.02 -16.10
N ALA A 652 30.67 -43.42 -17.05
CA ALA A 652 31.73 -42.48 -16.77
C ALA A 652 31.21 -41.20 -16.11
N LEU A 653 32.07 -40.58 -15.30
CA LEU A 653 31.81 -39.34 -14.58
C LEU A 653 31.30 -38.23 -15.52
N GLY A 654 30.18 -37.63 -15.15
CA GLY A 654 29.60 -36.45 -15.79
C GLY A 654 29.06 -35.45 -14.76
N LEU A 655 28.87 -34.21 -15.18
CA LEU A 655 28.15 -33.19 -14.42
C LEU A 655 26.75 -33.00 -15.03
N TYR A 656 25.73 -32.88 -14.18
CA TYR A 656 24.34 -32.80 -14.59
C TYR A 656 23.62 -31.70 -13.84
N LEU A 657 22.58 -31.13 -14.46
CA LEU A 657 21.61 -30.26 -13.78
C LEU A 657 20.29 -31.01 -13.56
N ILE A 658 19.70 -30.79 -12.39
CA ILE A 658 18.39 -31.31 -12.00
C ILE A 658 17.50 -30.11 -11.65
N PRO A 659 16.44 -29.86 -12.44
CA PRO A 659 15.44 -28.85 -12.11
C PRO A 659 14.66 -29.23 -10.86
N ALA A 660 14.17 -28.22 -10.11
CA ALA A 660 13.35 -28.46 -8.93
C ALA A 660 12.04 -29.22 -9.24
N GLU A 661 11.53 -29.11 -10.47
CA GLU A 661 10.35 -29.84 -10.94
C GLU A 661 10.59 -31.36 -11.08
N GLY A 662 11.86 -31.82 -11.03
CA GLY A 662 12.26 -33.20 -11.23
C GLY A 662 12.44 -33.57 -12.70
N GLY A 663 12.53 -34.87 -12.99
CA GLY A 663 12.75 -35.39 -14.34
C GLY A 663 14.09 -36.09 -14.52
N ALA A 664 14.43 -36.38 -15.77
CA ALA A 664 15.74 -36.95 -16.10
C ALA A 664 16.84 -35.91 -15.90
N TYR A 665 18.03 -36.35 -15.51
CA TYR A 665 19.18 -35.46 -15.38
C TYR A 665 19.48 -34.79 -16.73
N ILE A 666 19.83 -33.50 -16.69
CA ILE A 666 20.27 -32.75 -17.86
C ILE A 666 21.81 -32.85 -17.92
N PRO A 667 22.39 -33.68 -18.81
CA PRO A 667 23.84 -33.83 -18.90
C PRO A 667 24.50 -32.55 -19.44
N LEU A 668 25.53 -32.09 -18.74
CA LEU A 668 26.36 -30.99 -19.21
C LEU A 668 27.47 -31.50 -20.13
N LEU A 669 27.87 -30.65 -21.08
CA LEU A 669 28.86 -31.02 -22.08
C LEU A 669 30.26 -30.91 -21.49
N ASP A 670 30.99 -32.02 -21.40
CA ASP A 670 32.42 -32.03 -21.12
C ASP A 670 33.22 -31.44 -22.29
N VAL A 671 34.08 -30.48 -22.02
CA VAL A 671 34.93 -29.76 -22.98
C VAL A 671 36.38 -29.87 -22.54
N THR A 672 37.06 -30.95 -22.94
CA THR A 672 38.48 -31.18 -22.62
C THR A 672 39.46 -30.39 -23.51
N GLY A 673 39.03 -29.22 -23.99
CA GLY A 673 39.85 -28.23 -24.70
C GLY A 673 39.14 -26.87 -24.72
N THR A 674 39.90 -25.78 -24.89
CA THR A 674 39.37 -24.40 -25.02
C THR A 674 38.60 -24.16 -26.33
N SER A 675 37.87 -25.17 -26.80
CA SER A 675 37.03 -25.08 -27.99
C SER A 675 35.84 -24.18 -27.67
N GLU A 676 35.99 -22.94 -28.12
CA GLU A 676 35.00 -21.88 -28.17
C GLU A 676 33.61 -22.43 -28.54
N ILE A 677 32.58 -21.93 -27.85
CA ILE A 677 31.20 -21.97 -28.34
C ILE A 677 31.19 -21.26 -29.69
N GLN A 678 31.32 -22.01 -30.79
CA GLN A 678 30.85 -21.51 -32.06
C GLN A 678 29.36 -21.85 -32.13
N ASN A 679 28.56 -20.80 -32.26
CA ASN A 679 27.26 -20.91 -32.90
C ASN A 679 27.56 -21.47 -34.29
N ASP A 680 27.54 -22.79 -34.42
CA ASP A 680 28.12 -23.42 -35.60
C ASP A 680 27.17 -23.18 -36.76
N ASP A 681 27.46 -22.16 -37.59
CA ASP A 681 26.70 -21.80 -38.79
C ASP A 681 26.64 -22.96 -39.80
N ASN A 682 27.52 -23.92 -39.60
CA ASN A 682 27.57 -25.21 -40.29
C ASN A 682 26.36 -26.10 -39.97
N ILE A 683 25.70 -25.93 -38.82
CA ILE A 683 24.53 -26.72 -38.42
C ILE A 683 23.28 -25.85 -38.38
N LYS A 684 22.32 -26.13 -39.28
CA LYS A 684 21.04 -25.43 -39.39
C LYS A 684 19.88 -26.39 -39.21
N ILE A 685 18.85 -25.94 -38.52
CA ILE A 685 17.60 -26.68 -38.33
C ILE A 685 16.46 -25.84 -38.88
N TYR A 686 15.75 -26.39 -39.87
CA TYR A 686 14.62 -25.70 -40.51
C TYR A 686 13.55 -26.68 -41.02
N PRO A 687 12.28 -26.26 -41.12
CA PRO A 687 11.77 -24.99 -40.62
C PRO A 687 11.80 -24.92 -39.09
N ASN A 688 12.01 -23.72 -38.54
CA ASN A 688 11.94 -23.45 -37.11
C ASN A 688 11.31 -22.05 -36.94
N PRO A 689 10.02 -21.94 -36.59
CA PRO A 689 9.15 -23.01 -36.06
C PRO A 689 8.82 -24.13 -37.07
N ALA A 690 8.65 -25.35 -36.56
CA ALA A 690 8.36 -26.57 -37.31
C ALA A 690 6.91 -27.03 -37.11
N TYR A 691 6.33 -27.65 -38.14
CA TYR A 691 4.96 -28.18 -38.12
C TYR A 691 4.96 -29.71 -38.23
N ASP A 692 5.27 -30.24 -39.43
CA ASP A 692 5.29 -31.70 -39.67
C ASP A 692 6.68 -32.32 -39.55
N PHE A 693 7.72 -31.55 -39.85
CA PHE A 693 9.09 -32.07 -39.91
C PHE A 693 10.11 -30.98 -39.62
N ILE A 694 11.32 -31.43 -39.30
CA ILE A 694 12.54 -30.63 -39.31
C ILE A 694 13.57 -31.27 -40.24
N GLU A 695 14.40 -30.45 -40.86
CA GLU A 695 15.60 -30.87 -41.55
C GLU A 695 16.80 -30.32 -40.78
N VAL A 696 17.70 -31.22 -40.37
CA VAL A 696 18.99 -30.86 -39.81
C VAL A 696 20.01 -30.89 -40.95
N SER A 697 20.50 -29.72 -41.32
CA SER A 697 21.53 -29.53 -42.34
C SER A 697 22.87 -29.31 -41.66
N VAL A 698 23.86 -30.09 -42.04
CA VAL A 698 25.24 -29.99 -41.57
C VAL A 698 26.14 -29.74 -42.78
N ASN A 699 27.00 -28.72 -42.71
CA ASN A 699 27.96 -28.34 -43.76
C ASN A 699 29.37 -28.24 -43.17
N ASN A 700 30.42 -28.50 -43.96
CA ASN A 700 31.82 -28.39 -43.52
C ASN A 700 32.18 -29.18 -42.23
N LEU A 701 31.46 -30.26 -41.94
CA LEU A 701 31.71 -31.14 -40.80
C LEU A 701 31.79 -32.59 -41.28
N ALA A 702 32.74 -33.34 -40.75
CA ALA A 702 32.99 -34.72 -41.10
C ALA A 702 33.25 -35.56 -39.85
N GLY A 703 32.78 -36.82 -39.85
CA GLY A 703 32.92 -37.76 -38.75
C GLY A 703 31.60 -38.33 -38.26
N PRO A 704 31.66 -39.23 -37.26
CA PRO A 704 30.47 -39.71 -36.57
C PRO A 704 29.85 -38.60 -35.73
N MET A 705 28.53 -38.60 -35.67
CA MET A 705 27.74 -37.68 -34.86
C MET A 705 26.46 -38.32 -34.36
N ILE A 706 25.91 -37.79 -33.27
CA ILE A 706 24.68 -38.25 -32.65
C ILE A 706 23.72 -37.07 -32.60
N LEU A 707 22.52 -37.24 -33.14
CA LEU A 707 21.46 -36.24 -33.08
C LEU A 707 20.43 -36.73 -32.07
N GLU A 708 20.10 -35.88 -31.10
CA GLU A 708 19.11 -36.17 -30.08
C GLU A 708 18.09 -35.03 -30.03
N LEU A 709 16.82 -35.35 -29.83
CA LEU A 709 15.76 -34.38 -29.55
C LEU A 709 15.33 -34.52 -28.10
N TYR A 710 15.22 -33.39 -27.40
CA TYR A 710 14.77 -33.30 -26.02
C TYR A 710 13.56 -32.38 -25.90
N SER A 711 12.62 -32.71 -25.04
CA SER A 711 11.58 -31.75 -24.61
C SER A 711 12.17 -30.67 -23.69
N LEU A 712 11.41 -29.59 -23.45
CA LEU A 712 11.75 -28.57 -22.45
C LEU A 712 12.00 -29.14 -21.06
N GLU A 713 11.33 -30.23 -20.72
CA GLU A 713 11.43 -30.95 -19.44
C GLU A 713 12.60 -31.96 -19.42
N GLY A 714 13.51 -31.91 -20.41
CA GLY A 714 14.70 -32.76 -20.47
C GLY A 714 14.44 -34.20 -20.90
N LYS A 715 13.21 -34.55 -21.31
CA LYS A 715 12.90 -35.90 -21.81
C LYS A 715 13.48 -36.09 -23.21
N LYS A 716 14.38 -37.06 -23.37
CA LYS A 716 14.87 -37.48 -24.69
C LYS A 716 13.74 -38.13 -25.49
N ILE A 717 13.38 -37.51 -26.60
CA ILE A 717 12.31 -37.94 -27.53
C ILE A 717 12.87 -38.95 -28.53
N TRP A 718 14.02 -38.67 -29.14
CA TRP A 718 14.69 -39.61 -30.05
C TRP A 718 16.20 -39.38 -30.09
N SER A 719 16.94 -40.36 -30.60
CA SER A 719 18.38 -40.32 -30.84
C SER A 719 18.73 -41.04 -32.15
N LYS A 720 19.67 -40.50 -32.93
CA LYS A 720 20.14 -41.07 -34.19
C LYS A 720 21.64 -40.89 -34.34
N ASN A 721 22.35 -42.00 -34.57
CA ASN A 721 23.72 -41.97 -35.02
C ASN A 721 23.76 -41.62 -36.52
N TRP A 722 24.60 -40.67 -36.89
CA TRP A 722 24.75 -40.16 -38.25
C TRP A 722 26.24 -40.03 -38.55
N HIS A 723 26.68 -40.41 -39.74
CA HIS A 723 28.08 -40.31 -40.15
C HIS A 723 28.16 -39.45 -41.40
N ILE A 724 28.89 -38.35 -41.34
CA ILE A 724 28.97 -37.36 -42.42
C ILE A 724 30.39 -37.29 -42.98
N ALA A 725 30.52 -37.21 -44.30
CA ALA A 725 31.82 -37.08 -44.96
C ALA A 725 32.28 -35.62 -45.13
N PHE A 726 31.36 -34.67 -45.28
CA PHE A 726 31.65 -33.23 -45.40
C PHE A 726 30.41 -32.34 -45.21
N ALA A 727 29.29 -32.72 -45.83
CA ALA A 727 28.00 -32.05 -45.68
C ALA A 727 26.88 -33.08 -45.88
N ALA A 728 25.81 -32.98 -45.09
CA ALA A 728 24.62 -33.81 -45.26
C ALA A 728 23.38 -33.13 -44.68
N LYS A 729 22.21 -33.62 -45.08
CA LYS A 729 20.91 -33.18 -44.60
C LYS A 729 20.11 -34.39 -44.20
N GLU A 730 19.45 -34.31 -43.05
CA GLU A 730 18.60 -35.37 -42.55
C GLU A 730 17.25 -34.80 -42.12
N LYS A 731 16.17 -35.42 -42.60
CA LYS A 731 14.79 -35.01 -42.32
C LYS A 731 14.21 -35.89 -41.21
N PHE A 732 13.57 -35.26 -40.23
CA PHE A 732 12.93 -35.92 -39.10
C PHE A 732 11.47 -35.48 -39.00
N ASP A 733 10.59 -36.46 -38.81
CA ASP A 733 9.17 -36.23 -38.55
C ASP A 733 8.98 -35.74 -37.10
N VAL A 734 8.22 -34.66 -36.95
CA VAL A 734 7.85 -34.09 -35.64
C VAL A 734 6.34 -33.87 -35.50
N SER A 735 5.53 -34.35 -36.46
CA SER A 735 4.09 -34.11 -36.55
C SER A 735 3.30 -34.63 -35.34
N GLU A 736 3.75 -35.75 -34.76
CA GLU A 736 3.11 -36.37 -33.60
C GLU A 736 3.53 -35.72 -32.26
N LEU A 737 4.53 -34.85 -32.26
CA LEU A 737 5.00 -34.21 -31.03
C LEU A 737 4.04 -33.12 -30.56
N PRO A 738 3.85 -32.94 -29.23
CA PRO A 738 3.11 -31.80 -28.70
C PRO A 738 3.68 -30.46 -29.16
N TRP A 739 2.83 -29.45 -29.33
CA TRP A 739 3.28 -28.08 -29.56
C TRP A 739 4.06 -27.59 -28.33
N GLY A 740 5.16 -26.88 -28.56
CA GLY A 740 6.06 -26.49 -27.48
C GLY A 740 7.49 -26.28 -27.94
N MET A 741 8.36 -25.93 -27.01
CA MET A 741 9.79 -25.84 -27.29
C MET A 741 10.48 -27.18 -27.02
N TYR A 742 11.52 -27.42 -27.80
CA TYR A 742 12.37 -28.59 -27.76
C TYR A 742 13.82 -28.15 -27.98
N PHE A 743 14.75 -29.04 -27.64
CA PHE A 743 16.17 -28.86 -27.91
C PHE A 743 16.65 -29.98 -28.82
N VAL A 744 17.28 -29.62 -29.95
CA VAL A 744 18.03 -30.56 -30.76
C VAL A 744 19.49 -30.48 -30.36
N ARG A 745 20.03 -31.59 -29.90
CA ARG A 745 21.43 -31.75 -29.51
C ARG A 745 22.16 -32.53 -30.60
N ILE A 746 23.21 -31.95 -31.15
CA ILE A 746 24.10 -32.61 -32.10
C ILE A 746 25.43 -32.82 -31.39
N ILE A 747 25.86 -34.07 -31.27
CA ILE A 747 27.11 -34.48 -30.64
C ILE A 747 28.06 -34.94 -31.74
N THR A 748 29.25 -34.35 -31.81
CA THR A 748 30.37 -34.82 -32.63
C THR A 748 31.50 -35.27 -31.71
N ASP A 749 32.57 -35.84 -32.27
CA ASP A 749 33.76 -36.23 -31.49
C ASP A 749 34.38 -35.06 -30.70
N ASN A 750 34.19 -33.81 -31.17
CA ASN A 750 34.87 -32.63 -30.63
C ASN A 750 33.93 -31.52 -30.12
N SER A 751 32.62 -31.62 -30.34
CA SER A 751 31.67 -30.56 -30.00
C SER A 751 30.26 -31.10 -29.73
N VAL A 752 29.51 -30.41 -28.88
CA VAL A 752 28.06 -30.57 -28.81
C VAL A 752 27.39 -29.24 -29.08
N THR A 753 26.54 -29.22 -30.09
CA THR A 753 25.74 -28.05 -30.47
C THR A 753 24.30 -28.28 -30.03
N ILE A 754 23.74 -27.36 -29.24
CA ILE A 754 22.32 -27.36 -28.87
C ILE A 754 21.63 -26.25 -29.67
N LYS A 755 20.60 -26.60 -30.44
CA LYS A 755 19.75 -25.66 -31.16
C LYS A 755 18.34 -25.76 -30.62
N LYS A 756 17.71 -24.60 -30.39
CA LYS A 756 16.29 -24.52 -30.03
C LYS A 756 15.45 -24.96 -31.22
N LEU A 757 14.38 -25.68 -30.95
CA LEU A 757 13.36 -26.04 -31.92
C LEU A 757 11.99 -25.68 -31.35
N GLN A 758 11.22 -24.88 -32.05
CA GLN A 758 9.83 -24.61 -31.73
C GLN A 758 8.94 -25.50 -32.61
N ILE A 759 8.03 -26.27 -32.00
CA ILE A 759 7.00 -27.01 -32.72
C ILE A 759 5.67 -26.26 -32.54
N THR A 760 5.06 -25.90 -33.67
CA THR A 760 3.78 -25.19 -33.76
C THR A 760 2.77 -26.07 -34.50
N LYS A 761 1.51 -26.04 -34.08
CA LYS A 761 0.39 -26.78 -34.72
C LYS A 761 -0.68 -25.86 -35.26
#